data_AF-A0A183A9F3-F1
#
_entry.id   AF-A0A183A9F3-F1
#
_cell.length_a   1.000
_cell.length_b   1.000
_cell.length_c   1.000
_cell.angle_alpha   90.00
_cell.angle_beta   90.00
_cell.angle_gamma   90.00
#
_symmetry.space_group_name_H-M   'P 1'
#
loop_
_entity.id
_entity.type
_entity.pdbx_description
1 polymer ?
#
loop_
_entity_poly.entity_id
_entity_poly.type
_entity_poly.pdbx_seq_one_letter_code
_entity_poly.pdbx_strand_id
1 'polypeptide(L)'
;MWNKRACMIRLCWQKITVVYIMLFSPSLALTSLGKCPPVLPGVLNVHLVAHTHLDVGWIETRDSYYHYRVRLILNSVIDQLIRNHSYRFTVSEINYFSQWWSAQTVPLRNAVHKLVCEDRLHFGLGGWVSADEAVGHYSDLIDQLTLGRQFIHRWFRSCGRPRMAWQIDTFGHSRSHADVFYEAGYDGIVFGRADFREKSWMRREQRLESLWDTKSNPKEDSRLFTSFLPISYCNPTKMCPGFDCLVSEKQLYEVFHAMHKQIRVQRNHVSSQQLLLPIGCDFSFEYAQNNFKAIDRLIDYLNSKYPIDEIRVFYSTPDCYLTAINSMWKPAIAFSVKQGDYLPYADVPKRYWVGFYTSRPALKAYLRLASVLKTVIEHVSVYCCSHSDPHALNIHLVPHTHDDVGWTATVSEYYSGLVKSILDSVITELLRNRAYKFTYVEMAFFTQWWREQTPKRQDTIRQLVLDGRLQFDLAGWVSADEATVHYADLINQLTLGRQFIRQTFGLCARPRTAWQVDTFGHSRTHAYVLREAGYEALYFSRMDYLEKHSLREMRQLEFFWMPSVETGGVIDKQSGPGLFTSVLYNNYCYPTSMCFSNDCAYLLAEETDPDGHLIEQFHNYIRKRMRAYRFNHILVPMGCDFSYYDARYTFDHINRLIRLVNGTQINGTRLNVFYSTPYCYARAVNRQCQSGVLLRQRHGDFLPYEDRSGHFWTGFYTSRPSLKQVARQAATIQTIGEQLDVFAPIDSAADLINAVREQVATLQHHDAITGTEQQHVADDYLSNLYDALVPAKIHVTRMMENLTLSGLSGLE
;
A
#
# COMPACT_ATOMS: atom_id res chain seq x y z
N MET A 1 -45.52 -25.73 -34.28
CA MET A 1 -46.11 -24.67 -33.45
C MET A 1 -44.95 -24.05 -32.69
N TRP A 2 -44.41 -22.89 -33.09
CA TRP A 2 -44.89 -21.57 -32.64
C TRP A 2 -45.05 -21.51 -31.12
N ASN A 3 -44.55 -20.53 -30.37
CA ASN A 3 -43.71 -19.36 -30.59
C ASN A 3 -43.73 -18.68 -29.22
N LYS A 4 -42.61 -18.11 -28.75
CA LYS A 4 -42.56 -16.90 -27.90
C LYS A 4 -43.12 -17.05 -26.46
N ARG A 5 -42.60 -16.41 -25.43
CA ARG A 5 -41.60 -15.34 -25.23
C ARG A 5 -41.34 -15.36 -23.72
N ALA A 6 -40.09 -15.49 -23.28
CA ALA A 6 -39.10 -14.42 -23.17
C ALA A 6 -39.16 -13.70 -21.81
N CYS A 7 -38.00 -13.78 -21.14
CA CYS A 7 -37.27 -12.63 -20.62
C CYS A 7 -37.87 -11.90 -19.41
N MET A 8 -37.19 -11.98 -18.26
CA MET A 8 -36.30 -10.88 -17.87
C MET A 8 -35.44 -11.24 -16.63
N ILE A 9 -34.12 -11.29 -16.86
CA ILE A 9 -33.10 -10.54 -16.11
C ILE A 9 -33.20 -10.63 -14.57
N ARG A 10 -32.41 -11.53 -13.95
CA ARG A 10 -32.08 -11.41 -12.50
C ARG A 10 -30.73 -12.01 -12.07
N LEU A 11 -29.81 -12.26 -13.00
CA LEU A 11 -28.46 -12.76 -12.71
C LEU A 11 -27.41 -11.98 -13.51
N CYS A 12 -27.26 -10.71 -13.17
CA CYS A 12 -26.10 -9.86 -13.48
C CYS A 12 -26.34 -8.55 -12.72
N TRP A 13 -25.28 -7.97 -12.14
CA TRP A 13 -25.28 -6.76 -11.29
C TRP A 13 -25.51 -6.98 -9.80
N GLN A 14 -24.64 -7.75 -9.15
CA GLN A 14 -24.14 -7.43 -7.80
C GLN A 14 -22.87 -8.24 -7.55
N LYS A 15 -21.81 -7.56 -7.09
CA LYS A 15 -20.48 -8.08 -6.68
C LYS A 15 -19.37 -8.17 -7.75
N ILE A 16 -19.09 -7.05 -8.43
CA ILE A 16 -17.72 -6.72 -8.93
C ILE A 16 -17.29 -5.33 -8.38
N THR A 17 -17.71 -5.02 -7.17
CA THR A 17 -17.12 -3.93 -6.39
C THR A 17 -17.09 -4.44 -4.96
N VAL A 18 -15.90 -4.46 -4.35
CA VAL A 18 -15.50 -5.06 -3.06
C VAL A 18 -14.62 -6.32 -3.25
N VAL A 19 -13.40 -6.10 -3.75
CA VAL A 19 -12.23 -7.00 -3.54
C VAL A 19 -11.10 -6.23 -2.83
N TYR A 20 -11.42 -5.10 -2.18
CA TYR A 20 -10.47 -4.36 -1.33
C TYR A 20 -10.91 -4.26 0.15
N ILE A 21 -12.00 -4.91 0.55
CA ILE A 21 -12.56 -4.81 1.92
C ILE A 21 -13.11 -6.18 2.36
N MET A 22 -12.22 -7.18 2.48
CA MET A 22 -12.50 -8.41 3.23
C MET A 22 -11.24 -8.86 4.00
N LEU A 23 -10.73 -7.98 4.87
CA LEU A 23 -9.73 -8.32 5.89
C LEU A 23 -10.22 -8.05 7.32
N PHE A 24 -11.53 -7.87 7.54
CA PHE A 24 -12.06 -7.63 8.87
C PHE A 24 -13.27 -8.54 9.11
N SER A 25 -13.01 -9.67 9.77
CA SER A 25 -14.00 -10.38 10.58
C SER A 25 -13.68 -10.09 12.06
N PRO A 26 -14.69 -9.97 12.94
CA PRO A 26 -14.49 -9.54 14.31
C PRO A 26 -13.97 -10.69 15.19
N SER A 27 -13.26 -10.30 16.24
CA SER A 27 -12.88 -11.06 17.44
C SER A 27 -11.64 -11.97 17.38
N LEU A 28 -10.55 -11.44 17.96
CA LEU A 28 -10.06 -11.98 19.23
C LEU A 28 -9.65 -10.79 20.10
N ALA A 29 -10.46 -10.53 21.12
CA ALA A 29 -10.13 -9.61 22.20
C ALA A 29 -8.96 -10.23 22.98
N LEU A 30 -7.73 -9.94 22.58
CA LEU A 30 -6.59 -10.03 23.48
C LEU A 30 -6.89 -9.08 24.63
N THR A 31 -7.24 -9.69 25.76
CA THR A 31 -7.59 -9.07 27.03
C THR A 31 -6.67 -7.89 27.33
N SER A 32 -7.26 -6.70 27.37
CA SER A 32 -6.67 -5.42 27.76
C SER A 32 -6.29 -5.33 29.25
N LEU A 33 -6.05 -6.48 29.90
CA LEU A 33 -5.68 -6.55 31.32
C LEU A 33 -4.27 -6.01 31.49
N GLY A 34 -4.17 -4.70 31.70
CA GLY A 34 -2.94 -4.00 32.06
C GLY A 34 -2.77 -2.61 31.43
N LYS A 35 -3.45 -2.30 30.31
CA LYS A 35 -3.25 -1.01 29.61
C LYS A 35 -4.09 0.13 30.16
N CYS A 36 -5.28 -0.14 30.71
CA CYS A 36 -6.19 0.89 31.21
C CYS A 36 -6.18 0.98 32.73
N PRO A 37 -6.35 2.17 33.33
CA PRO A 37 -6.50 2.30 34.77
C PRO A 37 -7.74 1.52 35.24
N PRO A 38 -7.68 0.86 36.40
CA PRO A 38 -8.79 0.06 36.90
C PRO A 38 -9.97 0.96 37.31
N VAL A 39 -11.18 0.50 36.97
CA VAL A 39 -12.45 1.09 37.40
C VAL A 39 -12.91 0.47 38.72
N LEU A 40 -13.61 1.24 39.54
CA LEU A 40 -14.20 0.75 40.80
C LEU A 40 -15.69 0.42 40.61
N PRO A 41 -16.14 -0.79 40.99
CA PRO A 41 -17.56 -1.13 41.00
C PRO A 41 -18.35 -0.27 41.98
N GLY A 42 -19.61 0.06 41.64
CA GLY A 42 -20.51 0.83 42.50
C GLY A 42 -20.16 2.31 42.64
N VAL A 43 -19.10 2.78 41.97
CA VAL A 43 -18.60 4.16 42.00
C VAL A 43 -18.73 4.75 40.60
N LEU A 44 -19.04 6.04 40.50
CA LEU A 44 -18.94 6.81 39.28
C LEU A 44 -17.47 7.02 38.89
N ASN A 45 -17.04 6.32 37.84
CA ASN A 45 -15.69 6.41 37.31
C ASN A 45 -15.64 7.53 36.25
N VAL A 46 -14.85 8.58 36.52
CA VAL A 46 -14.69 9.74 35.63
C VAL A 46 -13.36 9.61 34.90
N HIS A 47 -13.45 9.34 33.60
CA HIS A 47 -12.35 9.23 32.65
C HIS A 47 -11.93 10.62 32.17
N LEU A 48 -10.86 11.18 32.73
CA LEU A 48 -10.30 12.45 32.27
C LEU A 48 -9.45 12.23 31.01
N VAL A 49 -9.95 12.69 29.86
CA VAL A 49 -9.26 12.57 28.57
C VAL A 49 -8.55 13.88 28.25
N ALA A 50 -7.25 13.95 28.58
CA ALA A 50 -6.40 15.05 28.17
C ALA A 50 -6.18 15.00 26.66
N HIS A 51 -6.41 16.11 25.95
CA HIS A 51 -6.27 16.17 24.50
C HIS A 51 -5.97 17.60 24.03
N THR A 52 -5.65 17.71 22.74
CA THR A 52 -5.59 18.99 22.02
C THR A 52 -6.18 18.78 20.64
N HIS A 53 -7.14 19.64 20.25
CA HIS A 53 -7.66 19.65 18.88
C HIS A 53 -6.75 20.51 18.01
N LEU A 54 -6.41 20.05 16.81
CA LEU A 54 -5.39 20.67 15.97
C LEU A 54 -5.92 20.84 14.54
N ASP A 55 -6.61 21.94 14.29
CA ASP A 55 -7.10 22.26 12.95
C ASP A 55 -5.96 22.40 11.94
N VAL A 56 -5.99 21.61 10.87
CA VAL A 56 -5.03 21.70 9.77
C VAL A 56 -5.39 22.87 8.86
N GLY A 57 -5.07 24.07 9.32
CA GLY A 57 -5.35 25.35 8.66
C GLY A 57 -6.76 25.86 8.93
N TRP A 58 -6.87 26.93 9.71
CA TRP A 58 -8.14 27.56 10.11
C TRP A 58 -8.03 29.09 10.12
N ILE A 59 -7.43 29.66 11.18
CA ILE A 59 -7.10 31.09 11.26
C ILE A 59 -5.73 31.32 10.63
N GLU A 60 -4.77 30.48 10.99
CA GLU A 60 -3.42 30.48 10.46
C GLU A 60 -3.23 29.36 9.41
N THR A 61 -2.14 29.45 8.65
CA THR A 61 -1.77 28.38 7.72
C THR A 61 -1.32 27.12 8.47
N ARG A 62 -1.37 25.97 7.80
CA ARG A 62 -0.87 24.69 8.34
C ARG A 62 0.54 24.82 8.90
N ASP A 63 1.46 25.41 8.13
CA ASP A 63 2.87 25.53 8.49
C ASP A 63 3.08 26.50 9.64
N SER A 64 2.36 27.63 9.66
CA SER A 64 2.36 28.57 10.78
C SER A 64 1.97 27.88 12.08
N TYR A 65 0.86 27.14 12.09
CA TYR A 65 0.44 26.38 13.29
C TYR A 65 1.51 25.38 13.72
N TYR A 66 2.11 24.64 12.78
CA TYR A 66 3.14 23.66 13.11
C TYR A 66 4.33 24.29 13.83
N HIS A 67 4.87 25.38 13.27
CA HIS A 67 6.09 26.01 13.76
C HIS A 67 5.90 26.76 15.07
N TYR A 68 4.77 27.45 15.22
CA TYR A 68 4.52 28.34 16.36
C TYR A 68 3.80 27.66 17.53
N ARG A 69 3.01 26.61 17.30
CA ARG A 69 2.19 25.98 18.36
C ARG A 69 2.36 24.47 18.44
N VAL A 70 2.06 23.74 17.37
CA VAL A 70 1.92 22.28 17.44
C VAL A 70 3.21 21.58 17.85
N ARG A 71 4.36 22.03 17.33
CA ARG A 71 5.67 21.48 17.73
C ARG A 71 5.94 21.68 19.22
N LEU A 72 5.56 22.84 19.79
CA LEU A 72 5.72 23.11 21.22
C LEU A 72 4.83 22.18 22.05
N ILE A 73 3.56 22.05 21.67
CA ILE A 73 2.60 21.15 22.34
C ILE A 73 3.12 19.72 22.35
N LEU A 74 3.50 19.16 21.20
CA LEU A 74 3.98 17.79 21.10
C LEU A 74 5.27 17.58 21.92
N ASN A 75 6.24 18.49 21.84
CA ASN A 75 7.47 18.38 22.64
C ASN A 75 7.16 18.41 24.15
N SER A 76 6.33 19.36 24.57
CA SER A 76 5.96 19.58 25.97
C SER A 76 5.19 18.39 26.55
N VAL A 77 4.18 17.89 25.83
CA VAL A 77 3.38 16.73 26.23
C VAL A 77 4.24 15.47 26.31
N ILE A 78 5.04 15.18 25.28
CA ILE A 78 5.87 13.96 25.26
C ILE A 78 6.89 13.97 26.40
N ASP A 79 7.51 15.12 26.71
CA ASP A 79 8.42 15.24 27.87
C ASP A 79 7.71 14.90 29.19
N GLN A 80 6.48 15.39 29.40
CA GLN A 80 5.72 15.08 30.62
C GLN A 80 5.27 13.63 30.68
N LEU A 81 4.86 13.03 29.55
CA LEU A 81 4.56 11.61 29.47
C LEU A 81 5.80 10.75 29.76
N ILE A 82 7.00 11.15 29.34
CA ILE A 82 8.21 10.38 29.69
C ILE A 82 8.47 10.44 31.21
N ARG A 83 8.18 11.56 31.87
CA ARG A 83 8.49 11.78 33.29
C ARG A 83 7.51 11.12 34.27
N ASN A 84 6.22 11.04 33.97
CA ASN A 84 5.22 10.51 34.90
C ASN A 84 4.34 9.44 34.25
N HIS A 85 4.48 8.19 34.70
CA HIS A 85 3.78 7.02 34.18
C HIS A 85 2.24 7.08 34.28
N SER A 86 1.69 7.94 35.14
CA SER A 86 0.23 8.08 35.28
C SER A 86 -0.40 8.95 34.19
N TYR A 87 0.38 9.82 33.55
CA TYR A 87 -0.14 10.74 32.55
C TYR A 87 -0.51 10.03 31.26
N ARG A 88 -1.62 10.49 30.67
CA ARG A 88 -2.13 10.06 29.38
C ARG A 88 -2.54 11.27 28.56
N PHE A 89 -2.43 11.17 27.24
CA PHE A 89 -2.78 12.25 26.32
C PHE A 89 -3.29 11.71 24.98
N THR A 90 -4.30 12.36 24.42
CA THR A 90 -4.90 12.01 23.13
C THR A 90 -4.50 13.02 22.06
N VAL A 91 -3.83 12.52 21.01
CA VAL A 91 -3.50 13.26 19.79
C VAL A 91 -4.66 13.11 18.81
N SER A 92 -5.23 14.23 18.39
CA SER A 92 -6.42 14.23 17.54
C SER A 92 -6.15 13.74 16.11
N GLU A 93 -5.02 14.13 15.50
CA GLU A 93 -4.79 13.92 14.06
C GLU A 93 -3.34 13.52 13.71
N ILE A 94 -3.17 12.73 12.65
CA ILE A 94 -1.87 12.20 12.23
C ILE A 94 -1.08 13.19 11.37
N ASN A 95 -1.71 14.14 10.68
CA ASN A 95 -1.02 15.07 9.77
C ASN A 95 0.14 15.80 10.46
N TYR A 96 -0.13 16.50 11.55
CA TYR A 96 0.91 17.21 12.29
C TYR A 96 1.87 16.27 13.01
N PHE A 97 1.35 15.19 13.58
CA PHE A 97 2.17 14.21 14.28
C PHE A 97 3.19 13.54 13.35
N SER A 98 2.84 13.27 12.09
CA SER A 98 3.72 12.67 11.10
C SER A 98 4.91 13.56 10.72
N GLN A 99 4.67 14.87 10.63
CA GLN A 99 5.70 15.87 10.38
C GLN A 99 6.63 15.99 11.58
N TRP A 100 6.05 16.04 12.79
CA TRP A 100 6.82 16.03 14.03
C TRP A 100 7.67 14.77 14.15
N TRP A 101 7.08 13.59 13.98
CA TRP A 101 7.73 12.29 14.04
C TRP A 101 8.94 12.19 13.12
N SER A 102 8.80 12.65 11.88
CA SER A 102 9.85 12.62 10.86
C SER A 102 11.09 13.44 11.24
N ALA A 103 10.93 14.45 12.11
CA ALA A 103 12.02 15.29 12.60
C ALA A 103 12.70 14.77 13.89
N GLN A 104 12.18 13.70 14.52
CA GLN A 104 12.70 13.22 15.81
C GLN A 104 13.86 12.23 15.69
N THR A 105 14.69 12.19 16.74
CA THR A 105 15.80 11.24 16.87
C THR A 105 15.30 9.82 17.20
N VAL A 106 16.11 8.80 16.90
CA VAL A 106 15.77 7.39 17.17
C VAL A 106 15.43 7.14 18.65
N PRO A 107 16.19 7.65 19.65
CA PRO A 107 15.84 7.44 21.07
C PRO A 107 14.48 8.02 21.45
N LEU A 108 14.15 9.21 20.96
CA LEU A 108 12.86 9.83 21.24
C LEU A 108 11.71 9.08 20.55
N ARG A 109 11.91 8.63 19.30
CA ARG A 109 10.94 7.77 18.60
C ARG A 109 10.66 6.48 19.37
N ASN A 110 11.70 5.84 19.93
CA ASN A 110 11.54 4.63 20.73
C ASN A 110 10.75 4.91 22.03
N ALA A 111 11.02 6.03 22.69
CA ALA A 111 10.26 6.45 23.87
C ALA A 111 8.78 6.69 23.53
N VAL A 112 8.50 7.41 22.44
CA VAL A 112 7.13 7.66 21.96
C VAL A 112 6.42 6.37 21.55
N HIS A 113 7.12 5.44 20.88
CA HIS A 113 6.57 4.13 20.54
C HIS A 113 6.09 3.40 21.81
N LYS A 114 6.92 3.40 22.86
CA LYS A 114 6.56 2.82 24.17
C LYS A 114 5.32 3.50 24.76
N LEU A 115 5.26 4.84 24.74
CA LEU A 115 4.08 5.58 25.23
C LEU A 115 2.79 5.22 24.49
N VAL A 116 2.85 5.01 23.18
CA VAL A 116 1.70 4.57 22.37
C VAL A 116 1.29 3.15 22.74
N CYS A 117 2.26 2.23 22.87
CA CYS A 117 1.98 0.84 23.24
C CYS A 117 1.37 0.68 24.64
N GLU A 118 1.73 1.57 25.57
CA GLU A 118 1.18 1.67 26.92
C GLU A 118 -0.19 2.39 26.97
N ASP A 119 -0.72 2.85 25.83
CA ASP A 119 -1.92 3.68 25.70
C ASP A 119 -1.86 4.98 26.54
N ARG A 120 -0.64 5.54 26.64
CA ARG A 120 -0.37 6.81 27.32
C ARG A 120 -0.27 7.97 26.35
N LEU A 121 0.12 7.69 25.13
CA LEU A 121 -0.10 8.58 23.99
C LEU A 121 -1.07 7.90 23.02
N HIS A 122 -2.30 8.39 22.98
CA HIS A 122 -3.38 7.77 22.23
C HIS A 122 -3.67 8.53 20.94
N PHE A 123 -3.84 7.84 19.82
CA PHE A 123 -4.31 8.47 18.57
C PHE A 123 -5.84 8.42 18.53
N GLY A 124 -6.51 9.54 18.79
CA GLY A 124 -7.97 9.55 18.99
C GLY A 124 -8.77 9.17 17.75
N LEU A 125 -8.45 9.75 16.58
CA LEU A 125 -9.11 9.37 15.34
C LEU A 125 -8.28 8.35 14.57
N GLY A 126 -6.98 8.59 14.39
CA GLY A 126 -6.11 7.79 13.54
C GLY A 126 -6.29 8.01 12.03
N GLY A 127 -7.11 9.00 11.65
CA GLY A 127 -7.12 9.58 10.32
C GLY A 127 -6.02 10.62 10.13
N TRP A 128 -5.72 10.94 8.88
CA TRP A 128 -4.75 11.97 8.53
C TRP A 128 -5.19 13.33 9.08
N VAL A 129 -6.47 13.68 8.94
CA VAL A 129 -7.15 14.80 9.62
C VAL A 129 -8.54 14.37 10.11
N SER A 130 -9.17 15.16 10.99
CA SER A 130 -10.58 15.00 11.37
C SER A 130 -11.47 15.51 10.25
N ALA A 131 -11.71 14.64 9.26
CA ALA A 131 -12.38 15.04 8.03
C ALA A 131 -13.84 15.46 8.27
N ASP A 132 -14.25 16.54 7.60
CA ASP A 132 -15.63 16.99 7.60
C ASP A 132 -16.57 15.95 6.99
N GLU A 133 -17.66 15.62 7.70
CA GLU A 133 -18.59 14.57 7.28
C GLU A 133 -19.72 15.07 6.37
N ALA A 134 -19.95 16.39 6.29
CA ALA A 134 -21.10 16.95 5.59
C ALA A 134 -20.81 17.38 4.15
N VAL A 135 -19.57 17.80 3.84
CA VAL A 135 -19.17 18.26 2.50
C VAL A 135 -18.06 17.44 1.85
N GLY A 136 -17.39 16.56 2.61
CA GLY A 136 -16.38 15.64 2.08
C GLY A 136 -16.97 14.64 1.10
N HIS A 137 -16.24 14.31 0.04
CA HIS A 137 -16.61 13.18 -0.82
C HIS A 137 -16.17 11.87 -0.14
N TYR A 138 -16.95 10.80 -0.25
CA TYR A 138 -16.69 9.55 0.46
C TYR A 138 -15.31 8.95 0.15
N SER A 139 -14.81 9.11 -1.08
CA SER A 139 -13.45 8.68 -1.46
C SER A 139 -12.39 9.41 -0.64
N ASP A 140 -12.58 10.71 -0.41
CA ASP A 140 -11.63 11.52 0.35
C ASP A 140 -11.66 11.10 1.82
N LEU A 141 -12.83 10.80 2.38
CA LEU A 141 -12.95 10.29 3.76
C LEU A 141 -12.18 8.97 3.94
N ILE A 142 -12.32 8.05 2.97
CA ILE A 142 -11.59 6.77 2.96
C ILE A 142 -10.08 7.02 2.81
N ASP A 143 -9.67 7.94 1.93
CA ASP A 143 -8.27 8.29 1.72
C ASP A 143 -7.64 8.90 2.98
N GLN A 144 -8.32 9.83 3.66
CA GLN A 144 -7.84 10.45 4.90
C GLN A 144 -7.65 9.40 6.01
N LEU A 145 -8.62 8.49 6.16
CA LEU A 145 -8.47 7.36 7.09
C LEU A 145 -7.33 6.43 6.67
N THR A 146 -7.25 6.08 5.39
CA THR A 146 -6.22 5.19 4.85
C THR A 146 -4.81 5.74 5.07
N LEU A 147 -4.57 7.02 4.80
CA LEU A 147 -3.28 7.67 4.99
C LEU A 147 -2.86 7.68 6.47
N GLY A 148 -3.77 8.07 7.36
CA GLY A 148 -3.52 8.07 8.81
C GLY A 148 -3.25 6.65 9.34
N ARG A 149 -4.08 5.68 8.95
CA ARG A 149 -3.93 4.27 9.33
C ARG A 149 -2.66 3.64 8.78
N GLN A 150 -2.25 3.96 7.55
CA GLN A 150 -0.98 3.49 6.98
C GLN A 150 0.21 4.03 7.76
N PHE A 151 0.19 5.30 8.16
CA PHE A 151 1.22 5.88 9.00
C PHE A 151 1.28 5.20 10.37
N ILE A 152 0.13 5.07 11.06
CA ILE A 152 0.05 4.38 12.36
C ILE A 152 0.57 2.94 12.22
N HIS A 153 0.08 2.19 11.24
CA HIS A 153 0.47 0.80 11.06
C HIS A 153 1.96 0.66 10.75
N ARG A 154 2.54 1.56 9.95
CA ARG A 154 3.96 1.55 9.61
C ARG A 154 4.85 1.74 10.85
N TRP A 155 4.47 2.64 11.74
CA TRP A 155 5.35 3.10 12.83
C TRP A 155 4.99 2.56 14.21
N PHE A 156 3.72 2.23 14.45
CA PHE A 156 3.18 1.81 15.76
C PHE A 156 2.34 0.53 15.69
N ARG A 157 2.26 -0.12 14.52
CA ARG A 157 1.59 -1.41 14.31
C ARG A 157 0.16 -1.43 14.87
N SER A 158 -0.22 -2.50 15.56
CA SER A 158 -1.54 -2.65 16.20
C SER A 158 -1.66 -1.79 17.48
N CYS A 159 -0.55 -1.50 18.15
CA CYS A 159 -0.51 -0.74 19.39
C CYS A 159 -1.05 0.70 19.26
N GLY A 160 -0.88 1.34 18.09
CA GLY A 160 -1.42 2.68 17.84
C GLY A 160 -2.83 2.70 17.23
N ARG A 161 -3.52 1.56 17.10
CA ARG A 161 -4.81 1.48 16.40
C ARG A 161 -5.95 1.95 17.32
N PRO A 162 -6.59 3.13 17.10
CA PRO A 162 -7.80 3.50 17.82
C PRO A 162 -8.96 2.55 17.56
N ARG A 163 -9.71 2.28 18.63
CA ARG A 163 -11.01 1.59 18.62
C ARG A 163 -12.18 2.55 18.80
N MET A 164 -11.96 3.69 19.46
CA MET A 164 -12.94 4.75 19.62
C MET A 164 -12.57 5.95 18.74
N ALA A 165 -13.41 6.29 17.76
CA ALA A 165 -13.16 7.45 16.90
C ALA A 165 -13.40 8.77 17.65
N TRP A 166 -12.41 9.65 17.65
CA TRP A 166 -12.46 10.96 18.30
C TRP A 166 -12.94 12.06 17.33
N GLN A 167 -14.24 12.12 17.06
CA GLN A 167 -14.89 13.06 16.12
C GLN A 167 -15.53 14.26 16.84
N ILE A 168 -14.74 14.95 17.66
CA ILE A 168 -15.24 15.95 18.61
C ILE A 168 -15.61 17.30 17.99
N ASP A 169 -15.03 17.68 16.85
CA ASP A 169 -15.23 19.01 16.25
C ASP A 169 -15.68 19.02 14.78
N THR A 170 -16.19 17.91 14.27
CA THR A 170 -16.68 17.84 12.89
C THR A 170 -18.09 18.39 12.71
N PHE A 171 -18.37 18.98 11.53
CA PHE A 171 -19.67 19.59 11.25
C PHE A 171 -20.72 18.52 10.88
N GLY A 172 -21.38 18.00 11.91
CA GLY A 172 -22.44 17.02 11.79
C GLY A 172 -21.92 15.61 11.50
N HIS A 173 -22.81 14.62 11.62
CA HIS A 173 -22.43 13.22 11.47
C HIS A 173 -23.42 12.47 10.60
N SER A 174 -22.90 11.76 9.58
CA SER A 174 -23.72 10.96 8.67
C SER A 174 -23.63 9.47 8.99
N ARG A 175 -24.74 8.76 8.80
CA ARG A 175 -24.79 7.30 8.98
C ARG A 175 -23.81 6.59 8.04
N SER A 176 -23.62 7.11 6.84
CA SER A 176 -22.64 6.58 5.89
C SER A 176 -21.21 6.67 6.43
N HIS A 177 -20.88 7.72 7.18
CA HIS A 177 -19.56 7.85 7.80
C HIS A 177 -19.39 6.91 9.00
N ALA A 178 -20.45 6.73 9.79
CA ALA A 178 -20.48 5.70 10.83
C ALA A 178 -20.22 4.30 10.24
N ASP A 179 -20.78 4.00 9.06
CA ASP A 179 -20.51 2.74 8.35
C ASP A 179 -19.05 2.61 7.95
N VAL A 180 -18.42 3.68 7.46
CA VAL A 180 -16.97 3.68 7.16
C VAL A 180 -16.13 3.40 8.41
N PHE A 181 -16.49 3.96 9.57
CA PHE A 181 -15.80 3.66 10.83
C PHE A 181 -16.00 2.22 11.28
N TYR A 182 -17.22 1.70 11.20
CA TYR A 182 -17.50 0.31 11.53
C TYR A 182 -16.68 -0.65 10.66
N GLU A 183 -16.69 -0.45 9.34
CA GLU A 183 -15.93 -1.26 8.38
C GLU A 183 -14.40 -1.07 8.55
N ALA A 184 -13.96 0.08 9.07
CA ALA A 184 -12.56 0.32 9.46
C ALA A 184 -12.18 -0.31 10.82
N GLY A 185 -13.10 -1.02 11.48
CA GLY A 185 -12.88 -1.74 12.73
C GLY A 185 -12.82 -0.83 13.96
N TYR A 186 -13.60 0.24 13.98
CA TYR A 186 -13.89 0.99 15.21
C TYR A 186 -15.09 0.35 15.90
N ASP A 187 -15.08 0.39 17.23
CA ASP A 187 -16.15 -0.15 18.09
C ASP A 187 -17.04 0.95 18.67
N GLY A 188 -16.56 2.20 18.63
CA GLY A 188 -17.33 3.33 19.08
C GLY A 188 -16.77 4.67 18.63
N ILE A 189 -17.44 5.73 19.04
CA ILE A 189 -17.19 7.07 18.52
C ILE A 189 -17.67 8.14 19.52
N VAL A 190 -16.85 9.17 19.70
CA VAL A 190 -17.13 10.35 20.52
C VAL A 190 -17.42 11.52 19.60
N PHE A 191 -18.52 12.23 19.85
CA PHE A 191 -18.92 13.39 19.06
C PHE A 191 -19.26 14.60 19.91
N GLY A 192 -18.96 15.79 19.38
CA GLY A 192 -19.28 17.06 20.05
C GLY A 192 -20.47 17.83 19.47
N ARG A 193 -20.90 17.57 18.23
CA ARG A 193 -21.82 18.47 17.50
C ARG A 193 -23.05 17.73 16.96
N ALA A 194 -24.24 18.25 17.26
CA ALA A 194 -25.56 17.75 16.82
C ALA A 194 -26.63 18.83 17.07
N ASP A 195 -27.86 18.60 16.59
CA ASP A 195 -28.96 19.56 16.72
C ASP A 195 -29.28 19.81 18.20
N PHE A 196 -29.47 21.08 18.58
CA PHE A 196 -29.72 21.47 19.95
C PHE A 196 -30.95 20.78 20.56
N ARG A 197 -31.98 20.47 19.74
CA ARG A 197 -33.17 19.73 20.20
C ARG A 197 -32.82 18.28 20.48
N GLU A 198 -32.03 17.66 19.62
CA GLU A 198 -31.56 16.29 19.79
C GLU A 198 -30.65 16.19 21.03
N LYS A 199 -29.68 17.09 21.20
CA LYS A 199 -28.85 17.17 22.43
C LYS A 199 -29.70 17.38 23.69
N SER A 200 -30.72 18.22 23.61
CA SER A 200 -31.60 18.49 24.76
C SER A 200 -32.51 17.32 25.09
N TRP A 201 -32.97 16.59 24.07
CA TRP A 201 -33.72 15.35 24.24
C TRP A 201 -32.84 14.23 24.80
N MET A 202 -31.64 13.99 24.24
CA MET A 202 -30.69 12.99 24.75
C MET A 202 -30.33 13.23 26.22
N ARG A 203 -30.14 14.49 26.63
CA ARG A 203 -29.92 14.84 28.05
C ARG A 203 -31.10 14.50 28.94
N ARG A 204 -32.33 14.82 28.53
CA ARG A 204 -33.53 14.52 29.33
C ARG A 204 -33.81 13.03 29.45
N GLU A 205 -33.54 12.28 28.38
CA GLU A 205 -33.84 10.84 28.30
C GLU A 205 -32.66 9.93 28.73
N GLN A 206 -31.56 10.51 29.20
CA GLN A 206 -30.33 9.79 29.57
C GLN A 206 -29.69 8.98 28.42
N ARG A 207 -29.76 9.52 27.19
CA ARG A 207 -29.32 8.88 25.93
C ARG A 207 -28.10 9.52 25.31
N LEU A 208 -27.24 10.16 26.10
CA LEU A 208 -25.93 10.62 25.59
C LEU A 208 -25.00 9.44 25.26
N GLU A 209 -25.29 8.26 25.80
CA GLU A 209 -24.70 6.99 25.43
C GLU A 209 -25.75 6.18 24.65
N SER A 210 -25.43 5.82 23.42
CA SER A 210 -26.36 5.09 22.54
C SER A 210 -25.62 4.16 21.59
N LEU A 211 -26.36 3.31 20.88
CA LEU A 211 -25.85 2.55 19.75
C LEU A 211 -26.33 3.22 18.46
N TRP A 212 -25.45 3.35 17.46
CA TRP A 212 -25.80 3.88 16.15
C TRP A 212 -25.79 2.77 15.12
N ASP A 213 -26.95 2.55 14.48
CA ASP A 213 -27.12 1.60 13.39
C ASP A 213 -26.51 2.16 12.11
N THR A 214 -25.44 1.51 11.62
CA THR A 214 -24.68 2.01 10.48
C THR A 214 -25.28 1.61 9.14
N LYS A 215 -26.08 0.53 9.08
CA LYS A 215 -26.64 -0.01 7.82
C LYS A 215 -28.13 0.27 7.69
N SER A 216 -28.62 0.28 6.45
CA SER A 216 -30.04 0.54 6.15
C SER A 216 -30.92 -0.70 6.28
N ASN A 217 -30.32 -1.90 6.37
CA ASN A 217 -31.02 -3.18 6.51
C ASN A 217 -30.40 -3.96 7.69
N PRO A 218 -31.04 -3.95 8.88
CA PRO A 218 -30.43 -4.38 10.15
C PRO A 218 -30.34 -5.90 10.35
N LYS A 219 -29.98 -6.65 9.29
CA LYS A 219 -29.87 -8.12 9.35
C LYS A 219 -28.54 -8.63 9.93
N GLU A 220 -27.58 -7.74 10.21
CA GLU A 220 -26.30 -8.04 10.84
C GLU A 220 -26.05 -7.02 11.97
N ASP A 221 -25.28 -7.39 12.99
CA ASP A 221 -24.99 -6.56 14.18
C ASP A 221 -23.98 -5.44 13.83
N SER A 222 -24.41 -4.49 12.99
CA SER A 222 -23.62 -3.36 12.48
C SER A 222 -23.86 -2.09 13.31
N ARG A 223 -23.47 -2.13 14.59
CA ARG A 223 -23.72 -1.03 15.54
C ARG A 223 -22.43 -0.49 16.11
N LEU A 224 -22.32 0.84 16.19
CA LEU A 224 -21.24 1.53 16.89
C LEU A 224 -21.75 2.09 18.22
N PHE A 225 -20.94 1.99 19.27
CA PHE A 225 -21.20 2.75 20.50
C PHE A 225 -20.95 4.23 20.27
N THR A 226 -21.89 5.09 20.65
CA THR A 226 -21.76 6.54 20.54
C THR A 226 -21.76 7.18 21.91
N SER A 227 -20.80 8.06 22.16
CA SER A 227 -20.76 8.92 23.36
C SER A 227 -20.83 10.39 22.95
N PHE A 228 -21.88 11.06 23.39
CA PHE A 228 -22.16 12.44 23.00
C PHE A 228 -21.67 13.43 24.08
N LEU A 229 -20.80 14.38 23.71
CA LEU A 229 -20.32 15.39 24.65
C LEU A 229 -21.44 16.41 24.95
N PRO A 230 -21.88 16.52 26.22
CA PRO A 230 -23.08 17.30 26.57
C PRO A 230 -22.90 18.83 26.49
N ILE A 231 -21.66 19.31 26.54
CA ILE A 231 -21.35 20.75 26.64
C ILE A 231 -20.38 21.16 25.54
N SER A 232 -19.11 20.78 25.68
CA SER A 232 -18.02 21.11 24.76
C SER A 232 -16.92 20.05 24.91
N TYR A 233 -16.08 19.92 23.89
CA TYR A 233 -14.81 19.20 24.01
C TYR A 233 -13.75 20.07 24.70
N CYS A 234 -13.92 21.40 24.74
CA CYS A 234 -13.06 22.27 25.51
C CYS A 234 -13.36 22.22 27.02
N ASN A 235 -12.38 22.63 27.82
CA ASN A 235 -12.50 22.72 29.28
C ASN A 235 -13.80 23.41 29.71
N PRO A 236 -14.52 22.85 30.69
CA PRO A 236 -15.79 23.41 31.11
C PRO A 236 -15.68 24.78 31.81
N THR A 237 -16.63 25.66 31.44
CA THR A 237 -16.93 27.00 32.00
C THR A 237 -15.78 28.01 32.06
N LYS A 238 -15.61 28.88 31.05
CA LYS A 238 -14.91 30.21 31.09
C LYS A 238 -13.62 30.29 31.96
N MET A 239 -12.95 29.17 32.17
CA MET A 239 -11.79 28.98 33.02
C MET A 239 -10.67 28.63 32.06
N CYS A 240 -9.59 29.39 32.20
CA CYS A 240 -8.54 29.61 31.21
C CYS A 240 -8.45 28.57 30.07
N PRO A 241 -8.43 29.02 28.79
CA PRO A 241 -8.46 28.15 27.60
C PRO A 241 -7.26 27.21 27.41
N GLY A 242 -6.46 26.96 28.45
CA GLY A 242 -5.43 25.95 28.39
C GLY A 242 -4.80 25.60 29.73
N PHE A 243 -5.44 25.72 30.91
CA PHE A 243 -4.82 25.40 32.23
C PHE A 243 -3.40 26.00 32.48
N ASP A 244 -2.95 26.94 31.64
CA ASP A 244 -1.63 27.58 31.65
C ASP A 244 -1.61 28.85 32.50
N CYS A 245 -2.77 29.28 32.97
CA CYS A 245 -2.89 30.39 33.89
C CYS A 245 -2.45 29.93 35.28
N LEU A 246 -1.39 30.53 35.80
CA LEU A 246 -1.05 30.52 37.22
C LEU A 246 -2.19 31.20 38.01
N VAL A 247 -3.24 30.44 38.32
CA VAL A 247 -4.35 30.89 39.16
C VAL A 247 -3.92 30.84 40.62
N SER A 248 -4.33 31.86 41.39
CA SER A 248 -4.25 31.81 42.86
C SER A 248 -4.97 30.55 43.38
N GLU A 249 -4.56 30.02 44.54
CA GLU A 249 -5.20 28.81 45.10
C GLU A 249 -6.73 28.92 45.17
N LYS A 250 -7.25 30.10 45.50
CA LYS A 250 -8.70 30.38 45.54
C LYS A 250 -9.38 30.11 44.21
N GLN A 251 -8.79 30.56 43.10
CA GLN A 251 -9.37 30.36 41.77
C GLN A 251 -9.32 28.88 41.34
N LEU A 252 -8.26 28.15 41.70
CA LEU A 252 -8.20 26.69 41.46
C LEU A 252 -9.33 25.95 42.20
N TYR A 253 -9.63 26.31 43.45
CA TYR A 253 -10.75 25.70 44.18
C TYR A 253 -12.12 26.01 43.55
N GLU A 254 -12.31 27.20 43.01
CA GLU A 254 -13.52 27.54 42.25
C GLU A 254 -13.64 26.66 40.98
N VAL A 255 -12.52 26.40 40.29
CA VAL A 255 -12.49 25.47 39.12
C VAL A 255 -12.93 24.09 39.56
N PHE A 256 -12.33 23.57 40.63
CA PHE A 256 -12.59 22.21 41.07
C PHE A 256 -14.04 22.03 41.54
N HIS A 257 -14.61 23.03 42.19
CA HIS A 257 -16.02 23.02 42.58
C HIS A 257 -16.96 23.08 41.36
N ALA A 258 -16.65 23.90 40.36
CA ALA A 258 -17.42 23.96 39.12
C ALA A 258 -17.37 22.61 38.36
N MET A 259 -16.20 21.98 38.30
CA MET A 259 -16.03 20.65 37.70
C MET A 259 -16.81 19.57 38.43
N HIS A 260 -16.80 19.55 39.77
CA HIS A 260 -17.63 18.64 40.56
C HIS A 260 -19.12 18.82 40.24
N LYS A 261 -19.60 20.06 40.21
CA LYS A 261 -21.00 20.36 39.85
C LYS A 261 -21.33 19.85 38.45
N GLN A 262 -20.44 20.03 37.48
CA GLN A 262 -20.62 19.52 36.15
C GLN A 262 -20.67 17.98 36.11
N ILE A 263 -19.77 17.31 36.80
CA ILE A 263 -19.76 15.83 36.91
C ILE A 263 -21.12 15.34 37.44
N ARG A 264 -21.65 15.98 38.50
CA ARG A 264 -22.97 15.62 39.05
C ARG A 264 -24.11 15.85 38.05
N VAL A 265 -24.07 16.94 37.29
CA VAL A 265 -25.08 17.21 36.25
C VAL A 265 -24.99 16.19 35.12
N GLN A 266 -23.78 15.93 34.62
CA GLN A 266 -23.55 14.99 33.51
C GLN A 266 -23.88 13.55 33.90
N ARG A 267 -23.66 13.16 35.17
CA ARG A 267 -24.04 11.84 35.68
C ARG A 267 -25.52 11.52 35.44
N ASN A 268 -26.39 12.54 35.52
CA ASN A 268 -27.83 12.37 35.30
C ASN A 268 -28.23 12.21 33.83
N HIS A 269 -27.28 12.32 32.89
CA HIS A 269 -27.52 12.24 31.45
C HIS A 269 -26.93 10.99 30.78
N VAL A 270 -26.18 10.18 31.53
CA VAL A 270 -25.57 8.92 31.08
C VAL A 270 -26.17 7.75 31.85
N SER A 271 -26.31 6.62 31.18
CA SER A 271 -26.89 5.40 31.77
C SER A 271 -25.83 4.57 32.50
N SER A 272 -24.57 4.71 32.11
CA SER A 272 -23.44 3.99 32.67
C SER A 272 -22.89 4.61 33.97
N GLN A 273 -22.08 3.86 34.72
CA GLN A 273 -21.26 4.38 35.82
C GLN A 273 -19.88 4.87 35.33
N GLN A 274 -19.74 5.14 34.03
CA GLN A 274 -18.53 5.63 33.39
C GLN A 274 -18.83 6.99 32.75
N LEU A 275 -18.09 8.02 33.12
CA LEU A 275 -18.26 9.36 32.57
C LEU A 275 -16.97 9.80 31.85
N LEU A 276 -17.07 10.06 30.55
CA LEU A 276 -15.97 10.66 29.79
C LEU A 276 -16.00 12.17 29.94
N LEU A 277 -14.88 12.75 30.38
CA LEU A 277 -14.72 14.20 30.54
C LEU A 277 -13.44 14.67 29.81
N PRO A 278 -13.57 15.40 28.69
CA PRO A 278 -12.41 15.93 27.99
C PRO A 278 -11.79 17.10 28.76
N ILE A 279 -10.46 17.12 28.83
CA ILE A 279 -9.67 18.26 29.32
C ILE A 279 -8.73 18.69 28.20
N GLY A 280 -8.87 19.93 27.75
CA GLY A 280 -8.19 20.44 26.56
C GLY A 280 -9.04 21.49 25.85
N CYS A 281 -8.58 21.91 24.68
CA CYS A 281 -9.27 22.72 23.67
C CYS A 281 -8.36 22.81 22.42
N ASP A 282 -8.75 23.61 21.44
CA ASP A 282 -7.94 23.91 20.25
C ASP A 282 -6.56 24.46 20.67
N PHE A 283 -5.50 23.82 20.20
CA PHE A 283 -4.10 24.23 20.44
C PHE A 283 -3.72 24.43 21.93
N SER A 284 -4.39 23.71 22.84
CA SER A 284 -4.01 23.67 24.26
C SER A 284 -2.80 22.75 24.51
N PHE A 285 -2.24 22.80 25.73
CA PHE A 285 -1.04 22.05 26.19
C PHE A 285 0.31 22.52 25.62
N GLU A 286 0.44 23.81 25.27
CA GLU A 286 1.75 24.39 24.92
C GLU A 286 2.74 24.25 26.11
N TYR A 287 2.25 24.40 27.35
CA TYR A 287 3.01 24.22 28.59
C TYR A 287 2.49 23.04 29.43
N ALA A 288 2.47 21.84 28.82
CA ALA A 288 1.96 20.58 29.39
C ALA A 288 2.32 20.32 30.86
N GLN A 289 3.49 20.74 31.34
CA GLN A 289 3.86 20.59 32.76
C GLN A 289 2.86 21.28 33.70
N ASN A 290 2.41 22.49 33.37
CA ASN A 290 1.44 23.24 34.18
C ASN A 290 0.06 22.58 34.08
N ASN A 291 -0.32 22.14 32.87
CA ASN A 291 -1.56 21.41 32.63
C ASN A 291 -1.66 20.17 33.51
N PHE A 292 -0.67 19.28 33.44
CA PHE A 292 -0.69 18.03 34.19
C PHE A 292 -0.65 18.29 35.70
N LYS A 293 0.15 19.25 36.19
CA LYS A 293 0.13 19.63 37.62
C LYS A 293 -1.24 20.11 38.09
N ALA A 294 -1.96 20.87 37.26
CA ALA A 294 -3.29 21.33 37.61
C ALA A 294 -4.32 20.20 37.59
N ILE A 295 -4.20 19.27 36.63
CA ILE A 295 -5.05 18.07 36.55
C ILE A 295 -4.78 17.14 37.74
N ASP A 296 -3.53 16.97 38.18
CA ASP A 296 -3.19 16.18 39.37
C ASP A 296 -3.88 16.75 40.62
N ARG A 297 -3.77 18.06 40.83
CA ARG A 297 -4.45 18.75 41.95
C ARG A 297 -5.97 18.60 41.89
N LEU A 298 -6.55 18.63 40.69
CA LEU A 298 -7.98 18.39 40.48
C LEU A 298 -8.37 16.96 40.86
N ILE A 299 -7.61 15.97 40.37
CA ILE A 299 -7.82 14.55 40.68
C ILE A 299 -7.74 14.34 42.20
N ASP A 300 -6.69 14.85 42.83
CA ASP A 300 -6.48 14.75 44.28
C ASP A 300 -7.62 15.40 45.06
N TYR A 301 -8.02 16.62 44.66
CA TYR A 301 -9.11 17.33 45.31
C TYR A 301 -10.46 16.60 45.20
N LEU A 302 -10.82 16.15 44.00
CA LEU A 302 -12.10 15.47 43.77
C LEU A 302 -12.15 14.11 44.48
N ASN A 303 -11.06 13.35 44.45
CA ASN A 303 -10.97 12.04 45.10
C ASN A 303 -10.89 12.15 46.64
N SER A 304 -10.27 13.21 47.19
CA SER A 304 -10.10 13.36 48.65
C SER A 304 -11.25 14.08 49.36
N LYS A 305 -11.88 15.08 48.73
CA LYS A 305 -12.88 15.94 49.39
C LYS A 305 -14.30 15.40 49.35
N TYR A 306 -14.60 14.55 48.37
CA TYR A 306 -15.93 13.97 48.19
C TYR A 306 -15.95 12.44 48.27
N PRO A 307 -15.34 11.81 49.29
CA PRO A 307 -15.29 10.34 49.40
C PRO A 307 -16.68 9.71 49.60
N ILE A 308 -17.68 10.51 50.01
CA ILE A 308 -19.08 10.10 50.25
C ILE A 308 -19.92 10.14 48.95
N ASP A 309 -19.48 10.85 47.90
CA ASP A 309 -20.23 10.97 46.64
C ASP A 309 -20.00 9.80 45.66
N GLU A 310 -19.26 8.76 46.06
CA GLU A 310 -18.96 7.59 45.23
C GLU A 310 -18.36 7.98 43.86
N ILE A 311 -17.41 8.93 43.81
CA ILE A 311 -16.73 9.36 42.56
C ILE A 311 -15.25 8.95 42.57
N ARG A 312 -14.75 8.42 41.45
CA ARG A 312 -13.32 8.20 41.19
C ARG A 312 -12.90 8.91 39.92
N VAL A 313 -11.97 9.84 40.02
CA VAL A 313 -11.44 10.61 38.89
C VAL A 313 -10.02 10.17 38.58
N PHE A 314 -9.71 9.91 37.31
CA PHE A 314 -8.37 9.46 36.87
C PHE A 314 -8.08 9.79 35.40
N TYR A 315 -6.80 9.88 35.04
CA TYR A 315 -6.37 10.03 33.64
C TYR A 315 -6.81 8.83 32.80
N SER A 316 -7.35 9.08 31.61
CA SER A 316 -7.80 8.02 30.71
C SER A 316 -7.64 8.40 29.24
N THR A 317 -8.01 7.47 28.37
CA THR A 317 -8.08 7.61 26.91
C THR A 317 -9.49 7.24 26.43
N PRO A 318 -9.87 7.64 25.21
CA PRO A 318 -11.12 7.20 24.59
C PRO A 318 -11.26 5.67 24.57
N ASP A 319 -10.20 4.95 24.19
CA ASP A 319 -10.22 3.49 24.16
C ASP A 319 -10.37 2.86 25.56
N CYS A 320 -9.80 3.46 26.61
CA CYS A 320 -10.00 3.00 27.98
C CYS A 320 -11.43 3.25 28.49
N TYR A 321 -12.05 4.37 28.11
CA TYR A 321 -13.46 4.59 28.39
C TYR A 321 -14.34 3.57 27.66
N LEU A 322 -14.09 3.32 26.36
CA LEU A 322 -14.82 2.32 25.60
C LEU A 322 -14.65 0.90 26.18
N THR A 323 -13.45 0.57 26.65
CA THR A 323 -13.17 -0.70 27.33
C THR A 323 -13.98 -0.84 28.62
N ALA A 324 -14.09 0.22 29.42
CA ALA A 324 -14.89 0.24 30.64
C ALA A 324 -16.41 0.16 30.37
N ILE A 325 -16.89 0.71 29.25
CA ILE A 325 -18.27 0.54 28.79
C ILE A 325 -18.53 -0.91 28.36
N ASN A 326 -17.62 -1.47 27.55
CA ASN A 326 -17.76 -2.82 26.99
C ASN A 326 -17.74 -3.92 28.06
N SER A 327 -17.00 -3.75 29.15
CA SER A 327 -17.01 -4.70 30.27
C SER A 327 -18.36 -4.77 31.00
N MET A 328 -19.21 -3.74 30.86
CA MET A 328 -20.56 -3.70 31.45
C MET A 328 -21.67 -4.10 30.45
N TRP A 329 -21.36 -4.11 29.15
CA TRP A 329 -22.31 -4.26 28.05
C TRP A 329 -23.00 -5.65 27.98
N LYS A 330 -22.34 -6.72 28.46
CA LYS A 330 -22.82 -8.10 28.20
C LYS A 330 -23.74 -8.74 29.25
N PRO A 331 -24.23 -8.05 30.31
CA PRO A 331 -25.60 -8.36 30.73
C PRO A 331 -26.48 -7.24 31.33
N ALA A 332 -26.00 -6.01 31.57
CA ALA A 332 -26.65 -5.11 32.55
C ALA A 332 -27.33 -3.83 32.04
N ILE A 333 -26.97 -3.28 30.86
CA ILE A 333 -27.45 -1.95 30.42
C ILE A 333 -27.97 -2.00 28.98
N ALA A 334 -29.24 -1.63 28.78
CA ALA A 334 -29.86 -1.53 27.46
C ALA A 334 -29.69 -0.12 26.87
N PHE A 335 -28.71 0.08 25.98
CA PHE A 335 -28.53 1.34 25.26
C PHE A 335 -29.62 1.55 24.20
N SER A 336 -30.08 2.79 24.04
CA SER A 336 -31.00 3.14 22.96
C SER A 336 -30.32 3.06 21.60
N VAL A 337 -31.05 2.65 20.56
CA VAL A 337 -30.53 2.60 19.18
C VAL A 337 -30.99 3.82 18.39
N LYS A 338 -30.05 4.54 17.76
CA LYS A 338 -30.28 5.63 16.82
C LYS A 338 -30.22 5.10 15.39
N GLN A 339 -31.20 5.51 14.58
CA GLN A 339 -31.23 5.31 13.14
C GLN A 339 -31.16 6.67 12.41
N GLY A 340 -30.51 6.68 11.24
CA GLY A 340 -30.35 7.85 10.39
C GLY A 340 -29.21 8.79 10.80
N ASP A 341 -29.20 9.98 10.21
CA ASP A 341 -28.12 10.97 10.36
C ASP A 341 -28.34 11.90 11.57
N TYR A 342 -27.28 12.64 11.94
CA TYR A 342 -27.30 13.81 12.81
C TYR A 342 -27.26 15.13 12.00
N LEU A 343 -27.60 15.07 10.71
CA LEU A 343 -27.69 16.19 9.78
C LEU A 343 -29.13 16.40 9.29
N PRO A 344 -29.51 17.64 8.93
CA PRO A 344 -28.82 18.89 9.24
C PRO A 344 -28.99 19.27 10.71
N TYR A 345 -28.13 20.15 11.24
CA TYR A 345 -28.23 20.56 12.65
C TYR A 345 -28.20 22.08 12.85
N ALA A 346 -28.85 22.52 13.93
CA ALA A 346 -28.69 23.85 14.50
C ALA A 346 -28.03 23.75 15.88
N ASP A 347 -27.02 24.58 16.16
CA ASP A 347 -26.35 24.63 17.46
C ASP A 347 -27.20 25.32 18.53
N VAL A 348 -28.05 26.27 18.11
CA VAL A 348 -29.05 26.99 18.92
C VAL A 348 -30.32 27.26 18.10
N PRO A 349 -31.46 27.65 18.72
CA PRO A 349 -32.68 27.95 17.99
C PRO A 349 -32.46 28.92 16.82
N LYS A 350 -32.94 28.51 15.63
CA LYS A 350 -32.88 29.28 14.36
C LYS A 350 -31.48 29.50 13.76
N ARG A 351 -30.42 28.84 14.26
CA ARG A 351 -29.05 28.97 13.74
C ARG A 351 -28.58 27.68 13.05
N TYR A 352 -29.09 27.44 11.85
CA TYR A 352 -28.75 26.26 11.07
C TYR A 352 -27.37 26.38 10.41
N TRP A 353 -26.52 25.38 10.62
CA TRP A 353 -25.25 25.25 9.94
C TRP A 353 -25.48 24.61 8.56
N VAL A 354 -26.01 25.39 7.61
CA VAL A 354 -26.22 24.94 6.21
C VAL A 354 -25.40 25.76 5.21
N GLY A 355 -24.86 26.91 5.63
CA GLY A 355 -24.02 27.77 4.77
C GLY A 355 -22.70 27.11 4.36
N PHE A 356 -22.23 26.11 5.11
CA PHE A 356 -21.03 25.37 4.74
C PHE A 356 -21.24 24.51 3.49
N TYR A 357 -22.46 24.26 3.01
CA TYR A 357 -22.66 23.58 1.72
C TYR A 357 -22.26 24.48 0.54
N THR A 358 -22.50 25.79 0.65
CA THR A 358 -22.31 26.78 -0.43
C THR A 358 -21.09 27.68 -0.27
N SER A 359 -20.45 27.71 0.90
CA SER A 359 -19.23 28.49 1.13
C SER A 359 -18.04 28.00 0.27
N ARG A 360 -17.12 28.90 -0.12
CA ARG A 360 -15.89 28.56 -0.87
C ARG A 360 -16.12 27.56 -2.04
N PRO A 361 -17.10 27.79 -2.92
CA PRO A 361 -17.51 26.79 -3.92
C PRO A 361 -16.38 26.44 -4.90
N ALA A 362 -15.51 27.41 -5.23
CA ALA A 362 -14.33 27.17 -6.05
C ALA A 362 -13.36 26.16 -5.41
N LEU A 363 -13.04 26.31 -4.12
CA LEU A 363 -12.16 25.38 -3.41
C LEU A 363 -12.72 23.95 -3.41
N LYS A 364 -14.02 23.81 -3.16
CA LYS A 364 -14.70 22.51 -3.20
C LYS A 364 -14.70 21.90 -4.60
N ALA A 365 -14.88 22.72 -5.64
CA ALA A 365 -14.78 22.27 -7.02
C ALA A 365 -13.35 21.79 -7.35
N TYR A 366 -12.32 22.53 -6.92
CA TYR A 366 -10.93 22.12 -7.07
C TYR A 366 -10.62 20.81 -6.35
N LEU A 367 -11.10 20.62 -5.12
CA LEU A 367 -10.93 19.37 -4.38
C LEU A 367 -11.57 18.19 -5.14
N ARG A 368 -12.82 18.33 -5.59
CA ARG A 368 -13.50 17.29 -6.37
C ARG A 368 -12.78 16.98 -7.69
N LEU A 369 -12.31 18.01 -8.38
CA LEU A 369 -11.53 17.84 -9.61
C LEU A 369 -10.20 17.13 -9.31
N ALA A 370 -9.52 17.47 -8.21
CA ALA A 370 -8.30 16.80 -7.79
C ALA A 370 -8.53 15.32 -7.45
N SER A 371 -9.62 14.97 -6.76
CA SER A 371 -9.99 13.58 -6.46
C SER A 371 -10.30 12.79 -7.74
N VAL A 372 -11.01 13.40 -8.70
CA VAL A 372 -11.25 12.79 -10.01
C VAL A 372 -9.95 12.66 -10.80
N LEU A 373 -9.11 13.70 -10.85
CA LEU A 373 -7.83 13.67 -11.53
C LEU A 373 -6.88 12.65 -10.90
N LYS A 374 -6.85 12.49 -9.58
CA LYS A 374 -6.12 11.43 -8.90
C LYS A 374 -6.57 10.07 -9.45
N THR A 375 -7.87 9.82 -9.44
CA THR A 375 -8.45 8.57 -9.98
C THR A 375 -8.07 8.37 -11.47
N VAL A 376 -8.10 9.44 -12.28
CA VAL A 376 -7.73 9.39 -13.69
C VAL A 376 -6.22 9.15 -13.86
N ILE A 377 -5.35 9.82 -13.10
CA ILE A 377 -3.89 9.63 -13.13
C ILE A 377 -3.53 8.21 -12.69
N GLU A 378 -4.25 7.64 -11.72
CA GLU A 378 -4.10 6.23 -11.33
C GLU A 378 -4.42 5.28 -12.49
N HIS A 379 -5.32 5.69 -13.39
CA HIS A 379 -5.65 4.93 -14.60
C HIS A 379 -4.75 5.28 -15.79
N VAL A 380 -4.13 6.47 -15.80
CA VAL A 380 -3.40 7.06 -16.92
C VAL A 380 -1.91 7.14 -16.57
N SER A 381 -1.23 6.00 -16.60
CA SER A 381 0.23 5.95 -16.66
C SER A 381 0.69 6.40 -18.06
N VAL A 382 0.90 7.72 -18.25
CA VAL A 382 1.42 8.26 -19.51
C VAL A 382 2.92 8.06 -19.58
N TYR A 383 3.36 6.86 -19.97
CA TYR A 383 4.73 6.73 -20.48
C TYR A 383 4.81 7.49 -21.82
N CYS A 384 5.71 8.48 -21.89
CA CYS A 384 6.05 9.19 -23.12
C CYS A 384 6.73 8.23 -24.09
N CYS A 385 5.99 7.70 -25.07
CA CYS A 385 6.57 6.87 -26.14
C CYS A 385 6.96 7.72 -27.34
N SER A 386 8.06 7.32 -27.97
CA SER A 386 8.58 7.86 -29.22
C SER A 386 7.53 7.78 -30.33
N HIS A 387 7.58 8.73 -31.27
CA HIS A 387 6.61 8.82 -32.37
C HIS A 387 6.85 7.72 -33.42
N SER A 388 5.83 6.90 -33.66
CA SER A 388 5.77 5.97 -34.78
C SER A 388 5.41 6.69 -36.07
N ASP A 389 6.00 6.28 -37.19
CA ASP A 389 5.64 6.72 -38.54
C ASP A 389 4.65 5.69 -39.17
N PRO A 390 3.41 6.08 -39.48
CA PRO A 390 2.41 5.20 -40.08
C PRO A 390 2.81 4.62 -41.44
N HIS A 391 3.73 5.27 -42.17
CA HIS A 391 4.14 4.89 -43.53
C HIS A 391 5.48 4.14 -43.57
N ALA A 392 6.07 3.84 -42.42
CA ALA A 392 7.33 3.14 -42.30
C ALA A 392 7.20 1.85 -41.47
N LEU A 393 8.21 1.00 -41.53
CA LEU A 393 8.42 -0.08 -40.58
C LEU A 393 9.10 0.49 -39.33
N ASN A 394 8.39 0.48 -38.22
CA ASN A 394 8.81 1.03 -36.93
C ASN A 394 9.60 -0.02 -36.14
N ILE A 395 10.87 0.26 -35.89
CA ILE A 395 11.76 -0.64 -35.15
C ILE A 395 11.97 -0.08 -33.74
N HIS A 396 11.42 -0.79 -32.77
CA HIS A 396 11.47 -0.48 -31.35
C HIS A 396 12.70 -1.13 -30.74
N LEU A 397 13.78 -0.36 -30.58
CA LEU A 397 14.97 -0.81 -29.86
C LEU A 397 14.70 -0.75 -28.36
N VAL A 398 14.78 -1.88 -27.65
CA VAL A 398 14.47 -1.99 -26.22
C VAL A 398 15.73 -2.30 -25.41
N PRO A 399 16.41 -1.28 -24.88
CA PRO A 399 17.48 -1.45 -23.91
C PRO A 399 17.00 -2.15 -22.64
N HIS A 400 17.70 -3.22 -22.25
CA HIS A 400 17.49 -3.94 -21.00
C HIS A 400 18.78 -4.67 -20.58
N THR A 401 18.81 -5.16 -19.35
CA THR A 401 19.77 -6.16 -18.88
C THR A 401 18.99 -7.32 -18.29
N HIS A 402 19.53 -8.53 -18.38
CA HIS A 402 19.00 -9.69 -17.68
C HIS A 402 19.94 -9.99 -16.50
N ASP A 403 19.46 -9.74 -15.28
CA ASP A 403 20.28 -9.82 -14.07
C ASP A 403 19.77 -10.99 -13.20
N ASP A 404 20.37 -12.17 -13.35
CA ASP A 404 19.96 -13.34 -12.58
C ASP A 404 20.19 -13.18 -11.09
N VAL A 405 19.16 -13.51 -10.30
CA VAL A 405 19.19 -13.40 -8.84
C VAL A 405 19.82 -14.67 -8.25
N GLY A 406 21.07 -14.88 -8.66
CA GLY A 406 21.88 -16.07 -8.45
C GLY A 406 21.70 -17.11 -9.57
N TRP A 407 22.82 -17.66 -10.06
CA TRP A 407 22.84 -18.71 -11.10
C TRP A 407 24.23 -19.36 -11.17
N THR A 408 25.20 -18.66 -11.76
CA THR A 408 26.61 -19.10 -11.77
C THR A 408 27.46 -18.43 -10.70
N ALA A 409 26.98 -17.34 -10.13
CA ALA A 409 27.48 -16.71 -8.90
C ALA A 409 26.31 -16.44 -7.95
N THR A 410 26.61 -16.15 -6.69
CA THR A 410 25.61 -15.80 -5.67
C THR A 410 24.98 -14.42 -5.94
N VAL A 411 23.86 -14.15 -5.28
CA VAL A 411 23.18 -12.84 -5.36
C VAL A 411 24.15 -11.71 -4.97
N SER A 412 24.90 -11.89 -3.89
CA SER A 412 25.85 -10.88 -3.39
C SER A 412 27.03 -10.65 -4.34
N GLU A 413 27.56 -11.72 -4.94
CA GLU A 413 28.65 -11.62 -5.92
C GLU A 413 28.21 -10.90 -7.19
N TYR A 414 27.05 -11.24 -7.75
CA TYR A 414 26.51 -10.52 -8.91
C TYR A 414 26.22 -9.06 -8.59
N TYR A 415 25.63 -8.78 -7.43
CA TYR A 415 25.34 -7.41 -7.02
C TYR A 415 26.61 -6.56 -6.95
N SER A 416 27.61 -7.05 -6.23
CA SER A 416 28.85 -6.31 -5.97
C SER A 416 29.76 -6.25 -7.19
N GLY A 417 29.76 -7.29 -8.02
CA GLY A 417 30.64 -7.43 -9.17
C GLY A 417 30.11 -6.81 -10.46
N LEU A 418 28.79 -6.87 -10.70
CA LEU A 418 28.19 -6.49 -11.99
C LEU A 418 27.02 -5.52 -11.84
N VAL A 419 25.95 -5.93 -11.14
CA VAL A 419 24.65 -5.24 -11.20
C VAL A 419 24.71 -3.82 -10.66
N LYS A 420 25.49 -3.57 -9.60
CA LYS A 420 25.70 -2.21 -9.08
C LYS A 420 26.31 -1.28 -10.14
N SER A 421 27.34 -1.75 -10.85
CA SER A 421 28.00 -1.00 -11.92
C SER A 421 27.07 -0.77 -13.11
N ILE A 422 26.26 -1.78 -13.47
CA ILE A 422 25.24 -1.68 -14.53
C ILE A 422 24.25 -0.56 -14.19
N LEU A 423 23.62 -0.61 -13.01
CA LEU A 423 22.65 0.39 -12.57
C LEU A 423 23.28 1.78 -12.48
N ASP A 424 24.50 1.90 -11.93
CA ASP A 424 25.18 3.18 -11.83
C ASP A 424 25.51 3.80 -13.20
N SER A 425 25.98 2.99 -14.14
CA SER A 425 26.33 3.42 -15.49
C SER A 425 25.08 3.78 -16.32
N VAL A 426 24.04 2.93 -16.29
CA VAL A 426 22.76 3.18 -16.97
C VAL A 426 22.14 4.48 -16.49
N ILE A 427 22.05 4.71 -15.18
CA ILE A 427 21.44 5.93 -14.63
C ILE A 427 22.25 7.17 -15.04
N THR A 428 23.57 7.07 -15.09
CA THR A 428 24.45 8.15 -15.55
C THR A 428 24.18 8.50 -17.02
N GLU A 429 24.08 7.51 -17.90
CA GLU A 429 23.83 7.73 -19.32
C GLU A 429 22.39 8.17 -19.61
N LEU A 430 21.41 7.68 -18.86
CA LEU A 430 20.06 8.22 -18.90
C LEU A 430 20.07 9.71 -18.54
N LEU A 431 20.82 10.16 -17.55
CA LEU A 431 20.88 11.59 -17.24
C LEU A 431 21.57 12.42 -18.32
N ARG A 432 22.51 11.82 -19.06
CA ARG A 432 23.28 12.48 -20.10
C ARG A 432 22.46 12.77 -21.37
N ASN A 433 21.60 11.85 -21.80
CA ASN A 433 20.86 12.00 -23.06
C ASN A 433 19.37 11.69 -22.91
N ARG A 434 18.51 12.69 -23.11
CA ARG A 434 17.05 12.58 -22.96
C ARG A 434 16.38 11.55 -23.89
N ALA A 435 17.01 11.17 -25.00
CA ALA A 435 16.48 10.17 -25.92
C ALA A 435 16.60 8.74 -25.38
N TYR A 436 17.53 8.49 -24.45
CA TYR A 436 17.76 7.14 -23.93
C TYR A 436 16.61 6.69 -23.04
N LYS A 437 16.31 5.39 -23.19
CA LYS A 437 15.33 4.64 -22.42
C LYS A 437 15.99 3.36 -21.93
N PHE A 438 15.54 2.83 -20.81
CA PHE A 438 16.02 1.58 -20.25
C PHE A 438 14.91 0.83 -19.52
N THR A 439 14.91 -0.50 -19.65
CA THR A 439 13.94 -1.40 -19.03
C THR A 439 14.64 -2.25 -17.97
N TYR A 440 14.08 -2.31 -16.76
CA TYR A 440 14.65 -3.08 -15.65
C TYR A 440 13.60 -3.99 -14.99
N VAL A 441 13.99 -5.20 -14.57
CA VAL A 441 13.05 -6.26 -14.18
C VAL A 441 13.17 -6.68 -12.70
N GLU A 442 14.37 -7.05 -12.23
CA GLU A 442 14.55 -7.79 -10.98
C GLU A 442 14.61 -6.88 -9.73
N MET A 443 13.50 -6.80 -8.97
CA MET A 443 13.42 -5.86 -7.85
C MET A 443 14.29 -6.22 -6.65
N ALA A 444 14.76 -7.46 -6.53
CA ALA A 444 15.73 -7.86 -5.51
C ALA A 444 16.99 -6.97 -5.57
N PHE A 445 17.61 -6.88 -6.76
CA PHE A 445 18.79 -6.03 -6.96
C PHE A 445 18.47 -4.55 -6.94
N PHE A 446 17.39 -4.11 -7.60
CA PHE A 446 17.06 -2.68 -7.64
C PHE A 446 16.78 -2.13 -6.24
N THR A 447 16.08 -2.90 -5.39
CA THR A 447 15.79 -2.49 -4.01
C THR A 447 17.05 -2.39 -3.18
N GLN A 448 17.98 -3.34 -3.32
CA GLN A 448 19.29 -3.29 -2.66
C GLN A 448 20.08 -2.06 -3.10
N TRP A 449 20.22 -1.85 -4.41
CA TRP A 449 20.89 -0.69 -5.00
C TRP A 449 20.26 0.63 -4.55
N TRP A 450 18.93 0.72 -4.54
CA TRP A 450 18.19 1.92 -4.15
C TRP A 450 18.49 2.38 -2.71
N ARG A 451 18.64 1.43 -1.79
CA ARG A 451 18.94 1.70 -0.36
C ARG A 451 20.30 2.37 -0.18
N GLU A 452 21.23 2.19 -1.11
CA GLU A 452 22.57 2.81 -1.10
C GLU A 452 22.61 4.23 -1.68
N GLN A 453 21.53 4.68 -2.34
CA GLN A 453 21.53 5.95 -3.07
C GLN A 453 21.29 7.16 -2.15
N THR A 454 21.94 8.28 -2.46
CA THR A 454 21.69 9.55 -1.77
C THR A 454 20.28 10.09 -2.08
N PRO A 455 19.64 10.86 -1.17
CA PRO A 455 18.32 11.44 -1.42
C PRO A 455 18.21 12.22 -2.74
N LYS A 456 19.26 12.98 -3.11
CA LYS A 456 19.31 13.72 -4.38
C LYS A 456 19.31 12.79 -5.60
N ARG A 457 20.07 11.69 -5.53
CA ARG A 457 20.12 10.69 -6.60
C ARG A 457 18.78 9.95 -6.69
N GLN A 458 18.16 9.61 -5.57
CA GLN A 458 16.81 9.06 -5.50
C GLN A 458 15.76 9.97 -6.17
N ASP A 459 15.77 11.27 -5.91
CA ASP A 459 14.84 12.22 -6.56
C ASP A 459 15.06 12.29 -8.08
N THR A 460 16.31 12.25 -8.50
CA THR A 460 16.69 12.23 -9.91
C THR A 460 16.17 10.95 -10.61
N ILE A 461 16.29 9.80 -9.95
CA ILE A 461 15.78 8.52 -10.48
C ILE A 461 14.26 8.51 -10.51
N ARG A 462 13.58 9.04 -9.48
CA ARG A 462 12.12 9.21 -9.50
C ARG A 462 11.70 9.99 -10.74
N GLN A 463 12.44 11.03 -11.11
CA GLN A 463 12.14 11.79 -12.30
C GLN A 463 12.36 11.00 -13.59
N LEU A 464 13.42 10.19 -13.70
CA LEU A 464 13.62 9.31 -14.87
C LEU A 464 12.46 8.31 -15.06
N VAL A 465 11.90 7.81 -13.96
CA VAL A 465 10.72 6.91 -13.98
C VAL A 465 9.47 7.68 -14.41
N LEU A 466 9.24 8.87 -13.86
CA LEU A 466 8.11 9.73 -14.24
C LEU A 466 8.17 10.16 -15.72
N ASP A 467 9.37 10.42 -16.24
CA ASP A 467 9.59 10.74 -17.66
C ASP A 467 9.41 9.52 -18.58
N GLY A 468 9.25 8.30 -18.03
CA GLY A 468 9.16 7.06 -18.78
C GLY A 468 10.45 6.68 -19.50
N ARG A 469 11.59 7.10 -18.92
CA ARG A 469 12.95 6.84 -19.43
C ARG A 469 13.59 5.66 -18.74
N LEU A 470 13.33 5.48 -17.45
CA LEU A 470 13.53 4.21 -16.76
C LEU A 470 12.16 3.55 -16.58
N GLN A 471 11.96 2.39 -17.18
CA GLN A 471 10.71 1.62 -17.05
C GLN A 471 10.97 0.35 -16.27
N PHE A 472 10.18 0.12 -15.22
CA PHE A 472 10.10 -1.20 -14.59
C PHE A 472 9.15 -2.10 -15.38
N ASP A 473 9.61 -3.30 -15.72
CA ASP A 473 8.86 -4.30 -16.47
C ASP A 473 8.80 -5.59 -15.67
N LEU A 474 7.66 -6.30 -15.68
CA LEU A 474 7.31 -7.32 -14.67
C LEU A 474 7.40 -6.78 -13.23
N ALA A 475 8.61 -6.55 -12.71
CA ALA A 475 8.91 -5.97 -11.41
C ALA A 475 8.34 -6.75 -10.21
N GLY A 476 8.37 -8.07 -10.33
CA GLY A 476 8.42 -8.93 -9.17
C GLY A 476 9.77 -8.81 -8.47
N TRP A 477 9.89 -9.42 -7.29
CA TRP A 477 11.18 -9.56 -6.62
C TRP A 477 12.20 -10.22 -7.55
N VAL A 478 11.74 -11.21 -8.32
CA VAL A 478 12.53 -11.96 -9.31
C VAL A 478 11.69 -12.22 -10.57
N SER A 479 12.36 -12.57 -11.68
CA SER A 479 11.71 -13.24 -12.81
C SER A 479 11.46 -14.70 -12.42
N ALA A 480 10.28 -14.98 -11.87
CA ALA A 480 9.98 -16.27 -11.28
C ALA A 480 9.77 -17.38 -12.32
N ASP A 481 10.19 -18.61 -12.01
CA ASP A 481 9.87 -19.82 -12.80
C ASP A 481 8.35 -20.03 -12.94
N GLU A 482 7.96 -20.74 -13.98
CA GLU A 482 6.56 -21.01 -14.33
C GLU A 482 6.15 -22.47 -14.17
N ALA A 483 7.10 -23.41 -14.03
CA ALA A 483 6.80 -24.84 -13.92
C ALA A 483 6.79 -25.35 -12.46
N THR A 484 7.76 -24.92 -11.66
CA THR A 484 8.02 -25.44 -10.31
C THR A 484 7.69 -24.43 -9.20
N VAL A 485 7.00 -23.33 -9.52
CA VAL A 485 6.52 -22.32 -8.57
C VAL A 485 5.06 -22.57 -8.21
N HIS A 486 4.71 -22.44 -6.92
CA HIS A 486 3.32 -22.45 -6.49
C HIS A 486 2.69 -21.07 -6.70
N TYR A 487 1.42 -21.00 -7.12
CA TYR A 487 0.78 -19.73 -7.47
C TYR A 487 0.78 -18.70 -6.32
N ALA A 488 0.72 -19.16 -5.07
CA ALA A 488 0.80 -18.27 -3.90
C ALA A 488 2.19 -17.60 -3.80
N ASP A 489 3.26 -18.35 -4.06
CA ASP A 489 4.63 -17.84 -4.02
C ASP A 489 4.88 -16.86 -5.19
N LEU A 490 4.30 -17.14 -6.36
CA LEU A 490 4.27 -16.22 -7.51
C LEU A 490 3.59 -14.89 -7.13
N ILE A 491 2.42 -14.93 -6.49
CA ILE A 491 1.71 -13.72 -6.06
C ILE A 491 2.54 -12.97 -5.01
N ASN A 492 3.15 -13.68 -4.06
CA ASN A 492 3.93 -13.09 -2.98
C ASN A 492 5.18 -12.35 -3.49
N GLN A 493 5.99 -13.01 -4.33
CA GLN A 493 7.19 -12.37 -4.90
C GLN A 493 6.83 -11.17 -5.79
N LEU A 494 5.74 -11.28 -6.56
CA LEU A 494 5.24 -10.20 -7.40
C LEU A 494 4.74 -9.01 -6.56
N THR A 495 4.04 -9.32 -5.47
CA THR A 495 3.53 -8.31 -4.53
C THR A 495 4.68 -7.57 -3.83
N LEU A 496 5.74 -8.27 -3.44
CA LEU A 496 6.90 -7.69 -2.77
C LEU A 496 7.58 -6.60 -3.63
N GLY A 497 7.95 -6.94 -4.87
CA GLY A 497 8.57 -5.99 -5.80
C GLY A 497 7.66 -4.80 -6.14
N ARG A 498 6.37 -5.06 -6.39
CA ARG A 498 5.40 -4.00 -6.72
C ARG A 498 5.04 -3.11 -5.54
N GLN A 499 5.05 -3.64 -4.32
CA GLN A 499 4.87 -2.85 -3.12
C GLN A 499 6.01 -1.83 -2.96
N PHE A 500 7.26 -2.26 -3.20
CA PHE A 500 8.40 -1.35 -3.24
C PHE A 500 8.20 -0.26 -4.29
N ILE A 501 7.86 -0.60 -5.53
CA ILE A 501 7.62 0.39 -6.59
C ILE A 501 6.56 1.40 -6.18
N ARG A 502 5.41 0.93 -5.68
CA ARG A 502 4.30 1.80 -5.27
C ARG A 502 4.73 2.77 -4.17
N GLN A 503 5.48 2.29 -3.18
CA GLN A 503 5.93 3.11 -2.06
C GLN A 503 7.01 4.12 -2.46
N THR A 504 7.87 3.77 -3.41
CA THR A 504 9.05 4.56 -3.79
C THR A 504 8.80 5.54 -4.93
N PHE A 505 8.02 5.13 -5.93
CA PHE A 505 7.80 5.84 -7.20
C PHE A 505 6.33 6.21 -7.46
N GLY A 506 5.41 5.76 -6.60
CA GLY A 506 3.98 6.03 -6.75
C GLY A 506 3.29 5.17 -7.81
N LEU A 507 2.03 5.47 -8.08
CA LEU A 507 1.16 4.62 -8.92
C LEU A 507 1.49 4.68 -10.41
N CYS A 508 2.04 5.80 -10.90
CA CYS A 508 2.44 5.96 -12.30
C CYS A 508 3.54 4.98 -12.72
N ALA A 509 4.38 4.54 -11.78
CA ALA A 509 5.47 3.61 -12.00
C ALA A 509 5.05 2.13 -12.01
N ARG A 510 3.75 1.84 -11.79
CA ARG A 510 3.22 0.48 -11.81
C ARG A 510 3.49 -0.17 -13.18
N PRO A 511 4.20 -1.30 -13.24
CA PRO A 511 4.43 -2.02 -14.48
C PRO A 511 3.11 -2.38 -15.19
N ARG A 512 3.07 -2.17 -16.51
CA ARG A 512 1.95 -2.51 -17.39
C ARG A 512 2.28 -3.67 -18.33
N THR A 513 3.55 -4.03 -18.43
CA THR A 513 4.03 -5.14 -19.24
C THR A 513 4.79 -6.12 -18.35
N ALA A 514 4.93 -7.36 -18.81
CA ALA A 514 5.71 -8.39 -18.15
C ALA A 514 6.80 -8.88 -19.11
N TRP A 515 8.05 -8.82 -18.65
CA TRP A 515 9.22 -9.34 -19.34
C TRP A 515 9.65 -10.65 -18.68
N GLN A 516 9.24 -11.78 -19.27
CA GLN A 516 9.53 -13.14 -18.77
C GLN A 516 10.33 -13.87 -19.85
N VAL A 517 11.55 -13.42 -20.09
CA VAL A 517 12.29 -13.86 -21.28
C VAL A 517 13.02 -15.18 -21.11
N ASP A 518 13.36 -15.56 -19.87
CA ASP A 518 14.28 -16.66 -19.60
C ASP A 518 13.73 -17.88 -18.85
N THR A 519 12.45 -17.88 -18.48
CA THR A 519 11.83 -19.05 -17.87
C THR A 519 11.74 -20.22 -18.87
N PHE A 520 11.91 -21.45 -18.40
CA PHE A 520 12.03 -22.63 -19.25
C PHE A 520 10.66 -23.21 -19.67
N GLY A 521 9.92 -22.43 -20.46
CA GLY A 521 8.52 -22.65 -20.79
C GLY A 521 7.59 -21.75 -19.98
N HIS A 522 6.32 -21.70 -20.37
CA HIS A 522 5.36 -20.74 -19.80
C HIS A 522 4.02 -21.40 -19.44
N SER A 523 3.52 -21.04 -18.26
CA SER A 523 2.30 -21.58 -17.65
C SER A 523 1.12 -20.63 -17.84
N ARG A 524 -0.03 -21.19 -18.21
CA ARG A 524 -1.30 -20.47 -18.27
C ARG A 524 -1.66 -19.86 -16.91
N THR A 525 -1.30 -20.51 -15.81
CA THR A 525 -1.54 -19.98 -14.45
C THR A 525 -0.73 -18.71 -14.21
N HIS A 526 0.51 -18.64 -14.69
CA HIS A 526 1.32 -17.43 -14.59
C HIS A 526 0.70 -16.29 -15.41
N ALA A 527 0.31 -16.58 -16.66
CA ALA A 527 -0.40 -15.61 -17.52
C ALA A 527 -1.73 -15.14 -16.89
N TYR A 528 -2.46 -16.03 -16.21
CA TYR A 528 -3.66 -15.68 -15.45
C TYR A 528 -3.34 -14.67 -14.34
N VAL A 529 -2.34 -14.96 -13.50
CA VAL A 529 -1.93 -14.07 -12.40
C VAL A 529 -1.48 -12.71 -12.94
N LEU A 530 -0.71 -12.66 -14.03
CA LEU A 530 -0.31 -11.40 -14.65
C LEU A 530 -1.53 -10.60 -15.14
N ARG A 531 -2.47 -11.24 -15.84
CA ARG A 531 -3.69 -10.55 -16.28
C ARG A 531 -4.47 -9.95 -15.10
N GLU A 532 -4.72 -10.74 -14.05
CA GLU A 532 -5.42 -10.27 -12.84
C GLU A 532 -4.63 -9.19 -12.09
N ALA A 533 -3.30 -9.23 -12.15
CA ALA A 533 -2.42 -8.20 -11.60
C ALA A 533 -2.38 -6.92 -12.45
N GLY A 534 -3.13 -6.86 -13.55
CA GLY A 534 -3.31 -5.69 -14.41
C GLY A 534 -2.19 -5.46 -15.44
N TYR A 535 -1.49 -6.52 -15.85
CA TYR A 535 -0.59 -6.46 -17.00
C TYR A 535 -1.39 -6.49 -18.31
N GLU A 536 -0.94 -5.68 -19.27
CA GLU A 536 -1.55 -5.50 -20.58
C GLU A 536 -0.81 -6.31 -21.66
N ALA A 537 0.47 -6.61 -21.44
CA ALA A 537 1.29 -7.40 -22.36
C ALA A 537 2.30 -8.31 -21.63
N LEU A 538 2.62 -9.44 -22.26
CA LEU A 538 3.66 -10.39 -21.86
C LEU A 538 4.65 -10.62 -23.01
N TYR A 539 5.94 -10.60 -22.69
CA TYR A 539 7.03 -10.88 -23.60
C TYR A 539 7.83 -12.07 -23.08
N PHE A 540 8.04 -13.06 -23.94
CA PHE A 540 8.88 -14.20 -23.61
C PHE A 540 9.60 -14.79 -24.81
N SER A 541 10.60 -15.65 -24.58
CA SER A 541 11.36 -16.28 -25.66
C SER A 541 11.25 -17.80 -25.73
N ARG A 542 11.17 -18.50 -24.59
CA ARG A 542 11.40 -19.95 -24.53
C ARG A 542 10.09 -20.74 -24.64
N MET A 543 9.88 -21.36 -25.78
CA MET A 543 8.76 -22.28 -26.04
C MET A 543 9.24 -23.39 -26.98
N ASP A 544 8.47 -24.46 -27.12
CA ASP A 544 8.78 -25.57 -28.04
C ASP A 544 9.24 -25.09 -29.42
N TYR A 545 10.37 -25.62 -29.89
CA TYR A 545 11.01 -25.15 -31.12
C TYR A 545 10.17 -25.39 -32.38
N LEU A 546 9.37 -26.48 -32.43
CA LEU A 546 8.49 -26.78 -33.56
C LEU A 546 7.30 -25.82 -33.59
N GLU A 547 6.66 -25.58 -32.45
CA GLU A 547 5.59 -24.60 -32.33
C GLU A 547 6.14 -23.20 -32.68
N LYS A 548 7.30 -22.80 -32.14
CA LYS A 548 7.93 -21.50 -32.47
C LYS A 548 8.23 -21.37 -33.96
N HIS A 549 8.75 -22.42 -34.60
CA HIS A 549 8.97 -22.44 -36.04
C HIS A 549 7.67 -22.27 -36.82
N SER A 550 6.62 -23.01 -36.45
CA SER A 550 5.29 -22.90 -37.07
C SER A 550 4.72 -21.48 -36.93
N LEU A 551 4.80 -20.87 -35.75
CA LEU A 551 4.33 -19.51 -35.50
C LEU A 551 5.09 -18.46 -36.32
N ARG A 552 6.40 -18.64 -36.55
CA ARG A 552 7.19 -17.77 -37.44
C ARG A 552 6.67 -17.84 -38.87
N GLU A 553 6.48 -19.04 -39.43
CA GLU A 553 5.99 -19.22 -40.80
C GLU A 553 4.57 -18.67 -40.99
N MET A 554 3.72 -18.78 -39.97
CA MET A 554 2.33 -18.30 -40.01
C MET A 554 2.14 -16.81 -39.70
N ARG A 555 3.22 -16.08 -39.36
CA ARG A 555 3.14 -14.72 -38.79
C ARG A 555 2.22 -14.66 -37.56
N GLN A 556 2.47 -15.50 -36.57
CA GLN A 556 1.65 -15.66 -35.37
C GLN A 556 2.49 -15.67 -34.08
N LEU A 557 3.68 -15.06 -34.06
CA LEU A 557 4.42 -14.84 -32.81
C LEU A 557 3.74 -13.85 -31.86
N GLU A 558 2.71 -13.15 -32.33
CA GLU A 558 1.87 -12.25 -31.53
C GLU A 558 0.44 -12.77 -31.50
N PHE A 559 -0.11 -12.89 -30.30
CA PHE A 559 -1.46 -13.43 -30.07
C PHE A 559 -2.05 -12.93 -28.75
N PHE A 560 -3.35 -13.11 -28.58
CA PHE A 560 -4.00 -13.00 -27.28
C PHE A 560 -3.96 -14.36 -26.58
N TRP A 561 -3.17 -14.45 -25.51
CA TRP A 561 -3.20 -15.63 -24.66
C TRP A 561 -4.44 -15.58 -23.79
N MET A 562 -5.27 -16.62 -23.88
CA MET A 562 -6.50 -16.80 -23.14
C MET A 562 -6.24 -17.74 -21.96
N PRO A 563 -5.98 -17.21 -20.75
CA PRO A 563 -5.59 -18.04 -19.63
C PRO A 563 -6.78 -18.71 -18.91
N SER A 564 -8.03 -18.49 -19.32
CA SER A 564 -9.21 -19.14 -18.73
C SER A 564 -9.36 -20.61 -19.16
N VAL A 565 -9.88 -21.45 -18.27
CA VAL A 565 -10.17 -22.87 -18.54
C VAL A 565 -11.49 -23.01 -19.29
N GLU A 566 -11.51 -23.77 -20.39
CA GLU A 566 -12.76 -24.25 -20.98
C GLU A 566 -13.38 -25.31 -20.06
N THR A 567 -14.53 -25.02 -19.46
CA THR A 567 -15.31 -26.02 -18.71
C THR A 567 -16.48 -26.50 -19.58
N GLY A 568 -16.51 -27.80 -19.88
CA GLY A 568 -17.64 -28.43 -20.58
C GLY A 568 -17.87 -28.00 -22.05
N GLY A 569 -16.84 -27.54 -22.75
CA GLY A 569 -16.94 -27.12 -24.16
C GLY A 569 -17.66 -25.77 -24.36
N VAL A 570 -17.97 -25.06 -23.27
CA VAL A 570 -18.49 -23.69 -23.31
C VAL A 570 -17.34 -22.75 -22.94
N ILE A 571 -16.83 -22.02 -23.91
CA ILE A 571 -16.02 -20.83 -23.64
C ILE A 571 -16.94 -19.89 -22.84
N ASP A 572 -16.62 -19.66 -21.58
CA ASP A 572 -17.34 -18.70 -20.76
C ASP A 572 -17.35 -17.36 -21.52
N LYS A 573 -18.53 -16.89 -21.93
CA LYS A 573 -18.67 -15.58 -22.61
C LYS A 573 -18.30 -14.42 -21.69
N GLN A 574 -18.03 -14.68 -20.40
CA GLN A 574 -17.44 -13.76 -19.43
C GLN A 574 -15.93 -13.91 -19.25
N SER A 575 -15.26 -14.80 -20.00
CA SER A 575 -13.80 -14.84 -20.02
C SER A 575 -13.29 -13.48 -20.46
N GLY A 576 -12.71 -12.75 -19.51
CA GLY A 576 -12.22 -11.39 -19.70
C GLY A 576 -11.21 -11.28 -20.85
N PRO A 577 -10.74 -10.06 -21.18
CA PRO A 577 -9.81 -9.85 -22.29
C PRO A 577 -8.59 -10.77 -22.17
N GLY A 578 -8.12 -11.33 -23.30
CA GLY A 578 -6.87 -12.07 -23.33
C GLY A 578 -5.67 -11.18 -23.02
N LEU A 579 -4.57 -11.78 -22.59
CA LEU A 579 -3.30 -11.08 -22.37
C LEU A 579 -2.54 -11.00 -23.70
N PHE A 580 -2.26 -9.79 -24.20
CA PHE A 580 -1.43 -9.65 -25.40
C PHE A 580 -0.06 -10.27 -25.12
N THR A 581 0.36 -11.20 -25.98
CA THR A 581 1.59 -11.96 -25.80
C THR A 581 2.41 -11.88 -27.07
N SER A 582 3.69 -11.52 -26.93
CA SER A 582 4.65 -11.43 -28.02
C SER A 582 5.84 -12.32 -27.74
N VAL A 583 5.97 -13.39 -28.54
CA VAL A 583 7.10 -14.31 -28.48
C VAL A 583 8.27 -13.73 -29.24
N LEU A 584 9.41 -13.56 -28.58
CA LEU A 584 10.64 -13.04 -29.20
C LEU A 584 11.14 -13.97 -30.30
N TYR A 585 11.67 -13.38 -31.38
CA TYR A 585 11.96 -14.11 -32.62
C TYR A 585 12.93 -15.27 -32.37
N ASN A 586 14.04 -15.07 -31.64
CA ASN A 586 15.04 -16.12 -31.36
C ASN A 586 15.31 -16.23 -29.86
N ASN A 587 16.06 -15.28 -29.31
CA ASN A 587 16.41 -15.11 -27.91
C ASN A 587 16.08 -13.66 -27.50
N TYR A 588 16.42 -13.31 -26.27
CA TYR A 588 16.26 -11.98 -25.70
C TYR A 588 17.53 -11.13 -25.78
N CYS A 589 18.57 -11.59 -26.50
CA CYS A 589 19.79 -10.83 -26.65
C CYS A 589 19.77 -9.91 -27.89
N TYR A 590 20.66 -8.92 -27.91
CA TYR A 590 20.92 -8.09 -29.10
C TYR A 590 21.24 -8.95 -30.34
N PRO A 591 21.08 -8.42 -31.56
CA PRO A 591 21.35 -9.17 -32.79
C PRO A 591 22.70 -9.89 -32.76
N THR A 592 22.71 -11.24 -32.83
CA THR A 592 23.93 -12.05 -32.70
C THR A 592 24.94 -11.84 -33.83
N SER A 593 24.52 -11.27 -34.96
CA SER A 593 25.42 -10.89 -36.05
C SER A 593 26.17 -9.58 -35.78
N MET A 594 25.86 -8.89 -34.69
CA MET A 594 26.39 -7.58 -34.34
C MET A 594 26.96 -7.59 -32.93
N CYS A 595 27.84 -6.63 -32.66
CA CYS A 595 28.44 -6.47 -31.35
C CYS A 595 28.06 -5.13 -30.73
N PHE A 596 27.66 -5.16 -29.45
CA PHE A 596 27.23 -3.98 -28.68
C PHE A 596 27.91 -3.91 -27.31
N SER A 597 28.91 -4.78 -27.06
CA SER A 597 29.70 -4.83 -25.82
C SER A 597 30.95 -3.96 -25.91
N ASN A 598 31.64 -3.80 -24.77
CA ASN A 598 32.89 -3.05 -24.67
C ASN A 598 34.02 -3.66 -25.52
N ASP A 599 34.01 -4.97 -25.72
CA ASP A 599 35.04 -5.69 -26.51
C ASP A 599 35.08 -5.23 -27.97
N CYS A 600 34.00 -4.60 -28.44
CA CYS A 600 33.86 -4.09 -29.79
C CYS A 600 33.93 -2.56 -29.88
N ALA A 601 34.44 -1.89 -28.84
CA ALA A 601 34.61 -0.44 -28.81
C ALA A 601 35.39 0.13 -30.01
N TYR A 602 36.29 -0.66 -30.62
CA TYR A 602 37.01 -0.27 -31.82
C TYR A 602 36.08 0.05 -33.01
N LEU A 603 34.88 -0.57 -33.07
CA LEU A 603 33.87 -0.30 -34.09
C LEU A 603 33.23 1.10 -33.94
N LEU A 604 33.42 1.78 -32.81
CA LEU A 604 32.93 3.16 -32.61
C LEU A 604 33.88 4.22 -33.19
N ALA A 605 35.13 3.86 -33.49
CA ALA A 605 36.11 4.78 -34.09
C ALA A 605 35.75 5.12 -35.55
N GLU A 606 34.99 4.25 -36.22
CA GLU A 606 34.51 4.45 -37.58
C GLU A 606 33.15 5.18 -37.57
N GLU A 607 33.16 6.48 -37.90
CA GLU A 607 31.93 7.27 -38.00
C GLU A 607 31.02 6.83 -39.17
N THR A 608 31.59 6.20 -40.20
CA THR A 608 30.89 5.70 -41.38
C THR A 608 30.87 4.17 -41.39
N ASP A 609 30.03 3.59 -42.25
CA ASP A 609 30.01 2.15 -42.59
C ASP A 609 30.35 2.02 -44.08
N PRO A 610 31.62 2.25 -44.47
CA PRO A 610 32.00 2.42 -45.87
C PRO A 610 31.69 1.19 -46.74
N ASP A 611 31.79 -0.01 -46.14
CA ASP A 611 31.45 -1.27 -46.81
C ASP A 611 29.97 -1.66 -46.65
N GLY A 612 29.18 -0.88 -45.92
CA GLY A 612 27.75 -1.12 -45.69
C GLY A 612 27.43 -2.38 -44.88
N HIS A 613 28.41 -2.93 -44.16
CA HIS A 613 28.29 -4.23 -43.50
C HIS A 613 27.28 -4.19 -42.36
N LEU A 614 27.32 -3.15 -41.51
CA LEU A 614 26.38 -3.02 -40.39
C LEU A 614 24.95 -2.82 -40.89
N ILE A 615 24.77 -2.02 -41.94
CA ILE A 615 23.46 -1.80 -42.58
C ILE A 615 22.93 -3.13 -43.12
N GLU A 616 23.74 -3.89 -43.86
CA GLU A 616 23.34 -5.17 -44.43
C GLU A 616 22.99 -6.20 -43.36
N GLN A 617 23.82 -6.33 -42.32
CA GLN A 617 23.54 -7.19 -41.17
C GLN A 617 22.20 -6.84 -40.51
N PHE A 618 21.92 -5.54 -40.32
CA PHE A 618 20.66 -5.09 -39.72
C PHE A 618 19.48 -5.43 -40.62
N HIS A 619 19.61 -5.14 -41.92
CA HIS A 619 18.57 -5.44 -42.90
C HIS A 619 18.27 -6.94 -42.95
N ASN A 620 19.30 -7.79 -42.93
CA ASN A 620 19.12 -9.24 -42.86
C ASN A 620 18.43 -9.70 -41.57
N TYR A 621 18.77 -9.07 -40.44
CA TYR A 621 18.10 -9.32 -39.16
C TYR A 621 16.62 -8.91 -39.19
N ILE A 622 16.29 -7.75 -39.76
CA ILE A 622 14.91 -7.24 -39.86
C ILE A 622 14.08 -7.99 -40.91
N ARG A 623 14.64 -8.36 -42.07
CA ARG A 623 13.96 -9.14 -43.12
C ARG A 623 13.36 -10.43 -42.57
N LYS A 624 14.07 -11.13 -41.68
CA LYS A 624 13.59 -12.35 -41.02
C LYS A 624 12.37 -12.08 -40.12
N ARG A 625 12.39 -10.94 -39.40
CA ARG A 625 11.32 -10.53 -38.47
C ARG A 625 10.08 -10.03 -39.22
N MET A 626 10.26 -9.26 -40.29
CA MET A 626 9.16 -8.84 -41.17
C MET A 626 8.32 -10.02 -41.71
N ARG A 627 8.92 -11.21 -41.82
CA ARG A 627 8.24 -12.42 -42.28
C ARG A 627 7.50 -13.17 -41.17
N ALA A 628 7.75 -12.85 -39.90
CA ALA A 628 7.24 -13.59 -38.73
C ALA A 628 6.29 -12.78 -37.83
N TYR A 629 6.24 -11.46 -37.97
CA TYR A 629 5.31 -10.57 -37.25
C TYR A 629 4.27 -9.97 -38.20
N ARG A 630 3.11 -9.56 -37.67
CA ARG A 630 1.99 -9.06 -38.49
C ARG A 630 2.02 -7.56 -38.72
N PHE A 631 2.42 -6.82 -37.70
CA PHE A 631 2.33 -5.37 -37.67
C PHE A 631 3.54 -4.71 -38.34
N ASN A 632 3.43 -3.42 -38.66
CA ASN A 632 4.58 -2.62 -39.10
C ASN A 632 5.43 -2.13 -37.90
N HIS A 633 5.33 -2.82 -36.76
CA HIS A 633 6.12 -2.59 -35.56
C HIS A 633 6.92 -3.85 -35.27
N ILE A 634 8.22 -3.71 -35.06
CA ILE A 634 9.12 -4.81 -34.69
C ILE A 634 9.85 -4.43 -33.41
N LEU A 635 9.72 -5.27 -32.38
CA LEU A 635 10.52 -5.16 -31.17
C LEU A 635 11.89 -5.81 -31.40
N VAL A 636 12.95 -5.09 -31.03
CA VAL A 636 14.34 -5.58 -31.03
C VAL A 636 14.89 -5.46 -29.62
N PRO A 637 15.14 -6.59 -28.93
CA PRO A 637 15.81 -6.54 -27.63
C PRO A 637 17.24 -6.05 -27.82
N MET A 638 17.63 -5.04 -27.05
CA MET A 638 18.98 -4.47 -27.02
C MET A 638 19.57 -4.69 -25.64
N GLY A 639 19.92 -5.93 -25.33
CA GLY A 639 20.41 -6.36 -24.01
C GLY A 639 20.88 -7.80 -24.08
N CYS A 640 21.34 -8.36 -22.98
CA CYS A 640 21.63 -9.77 -22.75
C CYS A 640 21.96 -9.94 -21.24
N ASP A 641 22.35 -11.15 -20.84
CA ASP A 641 22.81 -11.45 -19.47
C ASP A 641 23.90 -10.46 -19.01
N PHE A 642 23.64 -9.77 -17.90
CA PHE A 642 24.54 -8.79 -17.27
C PHE A 642 25.17 -7.76 -18.23
N SER A 643 24.44 -7.39 -19.29
CA SER A 643 24.86 -6.36 -20.23
C SER A 643 24.79 -4.95 -19.61
N TYR A 644 25.29 -3.93 -20.30
CA TYR A 644 25.34 -2.53 -19.80
C TYR A 644 26.27 -2.28 -18.59
N TYR A 645 27.25 -3.16 -18.34
CA TYR A 645 28.28 -2.92 -17.31
C TYR A 645 28.94 -1.55 -17.47
N ASP A 646 29.29 -1.19 -18.72
CA ASP A 646 29.48 0.20 -19.12
C ASP A 646 28.43 0.57 -20.17
N ALA A 647 27.32 1.12 -19.69
CA ALA A 647 26.18 1.50 -20.50
C ALA A 647 26.54 2.49 -21.62
N ARG A 648 27.60 3.28 -21.45
CA ARG A 648 28.01 4.28 -22.44
C ARG A 648 28.34 3.63 -23.78
N TYR A 649 29.15 2.58 -23.78
CA TYR A 649 29.53 1.88 -25.02
C TYR A 649 28.31 1.31 -25.72
N THR A 650 27.41 0.65 -24.99
CA THR A 650 26.21 0.05 -25.60
C THR A 650 25.30 1.13 -26.18
N PHE A 651 25.06 2.24 -25.47
CA PHE A 651 24.28 3.36 -26.02
C PHE A 651 24.96 4.01 -27.23
N ASP A 652 26.27 4.16 -27.23
CA ASP A 652 27.03 4.72 -28.37
C ASP A 652 26.92 3.81 -29.62
N HIS A 653 26.96 2.49 -29.45
CA HIS A 653 26.73 1.54 -30.55
C HIS A 653 25.28 1.60 -31.07
N ILE A 654 24.30 1.70 -30.18
CA ILE A 654 22.90 1.87 -30.57
C ILE A 654 22.70 3.18 -31.34
N ASN A 655 23.33 4.28 -30.90
CA ASN A 655 23.27 5.55 -31.62
C ASN A 655 23.91 5.47 -33.00
N ARG A 656 25.07 4.80 -33.12
CA ARG A 656 25.71 4.53 -34.42
C ARG A 656 24.77 3.75 -35.33
N LEU A 657 24.16 2.68 -34.82
CA LEU A 657 23.17 1.89 -35.56
C LEU A 657 22.01 2.79 -36.03
N ILE A 658 21.33 3.49 -35.13
CA ILE A 658 20.20 4.38 -35.48
C ILE A 658 20.61 5.37 -36.58
N ARG A 659 21.77 6.03 -36.45
CA ARG A 659 22.25 7.01 -37.45
C ARG A 659 22.42 6.39 -38.84
N LEU A 660 22.92 5.15 -38.91
CA LEU A 660 23.22 4.49 -40.19
C LEU A 660 21.98 3.84 -40.83
N VAL A 661 21.07 3.28 -40.04
CA VAL A 661 19.94 2.50 -40.58
C VAL A 661 18.61 3.27 -40.64
N ASN A 662 18.45 4.33 -39.86
CA ASN A 662 17.19 5.08 -39.86
C ASN A 662 16.96 5.77 -41.21
N GLY A 663 15.77 5.59 -41.80
CA GLY A 663 15.44 6.11 -43.12
C GLY A 663 15.91 5.24 -44.30
N THR A 664 16.76 4.22 -44.08
CA THR A 664 17.08 3.22 -45.11
C THR A 664 15.84 2.39 -45.49
N GLN A 665 15.92 1.62 -46.57
CA GLN A 665 14.78 0.84 -47.08
C GLN A 665 15.08 -0.65 -47.21
N ILE A 666 14.10 -1.48 -46.85
CA ILE A 666 14.09 -2.92 -47.12
C ILE A 666 12.91 -3.21 -48.04
N ASN A 667 13.19 -3.71 -49.26
CA ASN A 667 12.17 -4.01 -50.28
C ASN A 667 11.19 -2.84 -50.52
N GLY A 668 11.72 -1.60 -50.60
CA GLY A 668 10.92 -0.38 -50.76
C GLY A 668 10.21 0.13 -49.50
N THR A 669 10.27 -0.61 -48.38
CA THR A 669 9.70 -0.17 -47.09
C THR A 669 10.75 0.62 -46.31
N ARG A 670 10.47 1.89 -46.00
CA ARG A 670 11.33 2.76 -45.19
C ARG A 670 11.38 2.28 -43.74
N LEU A 671 12.54 2.34 -43.11
CA LEU A 671 12.74 2.05 -41.68
C LEU A 671 12.64 3.33 -40.84
N ASN A 672 11.94 3.23 -39.71
CA ASN A 672 11.95 4.22 -38.62
C ASN A 672 12.49 3.54 -37.36
N VAL A 673 13.72 3.84 -36.97
CA VAL A 673 14.44 3.11 -35.89
C VAL A 673 14.66 4.04 -34.70
N PHE A 674 14.21 3.64 -33.51
CA PHE A 674 14.24 4.51 -32.33
C PHE A 674 14.28 3.74 -31.00
N TYR A 675 14.77 4.40 -29.95
CA TYR A 675 14.67 3.90 -28.57
C TYR A 675 13.21 3.78 -28.12
N SER A 676 12.88 2.64 -27.52
CA SER A 676 11.55 2.29 -27.06
C SER A 676 11.61 1.52 -25.74
N THR A 677 10.44 1.21 -25.20
CA THR A 677 10.24 0.26 -24.11
C THR A 677 9.21 -0.81 -24.53
N PRO A 678 9.06 -1.90 -23.77
CA PRO A 678 8.06 -2.93 -24.03
C PRO A 678 6.62 -2.40 -23.98
N TYR A 679 6.33 -1.47 -23.06
CA TYR A 679 5.01 -0.83 -23.00
C TYR A 679 4.71 -0.02 -24.27
N CYS A 680 5.70 0.72 -24.77
CA CYS A 680 5.54 1.51 -25.98
C CYS A 680 5.31 0.65 -27.23
N TYR A 681 5.91 -0.54 -27.30
CA TYR A 681 5.64 -1.52 -28.35
C TYR A 681 4.20 -2.05 -28.27
N ALA A 682 3.77 -2.55 -27.10
CA ALA A 682 2.41 -3.05 -26.89
C ALA A 682 1.35 -2.01 -27.26
N ARG A 683 1.57 -0.75 -26.85
CA ARG A 683 0.66 0.36 -27.16
C ARG A 683 0.58 0.65 -28.66
N ALA A 684 1.69 0.54 -29.39
CA ALA A 684 1.74 0.75 -30.82
C ALA A 684 0.98 -0.38 -31.56
N VAL A 685 1.22 -1.63 -31.19
CA VAL A 685 0.50 -2.80 -31.72
C VAL A 685 -1.00 -2.71 -31.42
N ASN A 686 -1.40 -2.32 -30.21
CA ASN A 686 -2.80 -2.15 -29.83
C ASN A 686 -3.52 -1.12 -30.71
N ARG A 687 -2.87 0.00 -31.05
CA ARG A 687 -3.45 1.01 -31.96
C ARG A 687 -3.73 0.43 -33.36
N GLN A 688 -2.89 -0.49 -33.84
CA GLN A 688 -3.12 -1.17 -35.12
C GLN A 688 -4.18 -2.27 -35.04
N CYS A 689 -4.31 -2.93 -33.89
CA CYS A 689 -5.42 -3.86 -33.65
C CYS A 689 -6.76 -3.11 -33.73
N GLN A 690 -6.84 -1.90 -33.15
CA GLN A 690 -8.03 -1.04 -33.22
C GLN A 690 -8.38 -0.60 -34.64
N SER A 691 -7.41 -0.56 -35.57
CA SER A 691 -7.67 -0.29 -36.99
C SER A 691 -8.11 -1.51 -37.82
N GLY A 692 -8.40 -2.64 -37.16
CA GLY A 692 -9.03 -3.82 -37.79
C GLY A 692 -8.12 -5.02 -38.02
N VAL A 693 -6.87 -4.99 -37.54
CA VAL A 693 -5.98 -6.16 -37.61
C VAL A 693 -6.28 -7.11 -36.45
N LEU A 694 -6.71 -8.34 -36.77
CA LEU A 694 -7.05 -9.35 -35.76
C LEU A 694 -5.83 -10.20 -35.38
N LEU A 695 -5.66 -10.42 -34.08
CA LEU A 695 -4.72 -11.40 -33.52
C LEU A 695 -5.43 -12.71 -33.22
N ARG A 696 -4.68 -13.82 -33.30
CA ARG A 696 -5.17 -15.15 -32.92
C ARG A 696 -5.36 -15.23 -31.41
N GLN A 697 -6.31 -16.04 -30.96
CA GLN A 697 -6.39 -16.49 -29.57
C GLN A 697 -5.61 -17.81 -29.38
N ARG A 698 -4.81 -17.90 -28.34
CA ARG A 698 -4.06 -19.12 -27.94
C ARG A 698 -4.49 -19.51 -26.52
N HIS A 699 -4.86 -20.76 -26.33
CA HIS A 699 -5.28 -21.34 -25.04
C HIS A 699 -4.27 -22.40 -24.59
N GLY A 700 -4.21 -22.75 -23.31
CA GLY A 700 -3.29 -23.76 -22.78
C GLY A 700 -1.90 -23.22 -22.46
N ASP A 701 -0.97 -24.12 -22.13
CA ASP A 701 0.40 -23.82 -21.69
C ASP A 701 1.39 -23.84 -22.88
N PHE A 702 2.64 -23.45 -22.58
CA PHE A 702 3.85 -23.64 -23.39
C PHE A 702 4.86 -24.54 -22.65
N LEU A 703 4.36 -25.56 -21.96
CA LEU A 703 5.12 -26.60 -21.27
C LEU A 703 4.79 -27.97 -21.90
N PRO A 704 5.76 -28.91 -21.99
CA PRO A 704 7.18 -28.74 -21.68
C PRO A 704 7.94 -27.92 -22.74
N TYR A 705 9.08 -27.35 -22.34
CA TYR A 705 9.98 -26.61 -23.23
C TYR A 705 11.00 -27.56 -23.89
N GLU A 706 11.19 -27.41 -25.20
CA GLU A 706 12.21 -28.09 -25.99
C GLU A 706 12.90 -27.06 -26.91
N ASP A 707 14.21 -26.87 -26.74
CA ASP A 707 14.99 -25.89 -27.51
C ASP A 707 15.43 -26.43 -28.88
N ARG A 708 15.60 -27.75 -28.97
CA ARG A 708 15.91 -28.51 -30.18
C ARG A 708 15.52 -29.98 -30.03
N SER A 709 15.35 -30.68 -31.15
CA SER A 709 14.92 -32.08 -31.21
C SER A 709 15.65 -33.00 -30.21
N GLY A 710 14.90 -33.67 -29.35
CA GLY A 710 15.36 -34.60 -28.32
C GLY A 710 15.82 -33.94 -27.01
N HIS A 711 15.75 -32.63 -26.86
CA HIS A 711 16.23 -31.89 -25.69
C HIS A 711 15.07 -31.29 -24.89
N PHE A 712 14.29 -32.13 -24.22
CA PHE A 712 13.23 -31.66 -23.31
C PHE A 712 13.83 -31.16 -21.99
N TRP A 713 13.50 -29.93 -21.62
CA TRP A 713 13.92 -29.32 -20.36
C TRP A 713 12.94 -29.72 -19.25
N THR A 714 12.75 -31.02 -19.03
CA THR A 714 11.86 -31.55 -17.98
C THR A 714 12.64 -32.02 -16.75
N GLY A 715 13.97 -32.10 -16.84
CA GLY A 715 14.83 -32.50 -15.72
C GLY A 715 14.72 -31.55 -14.52
N PHE A 716 14.66 -30.24 -14.78
CA PHE A 716 14.56 -29.20 -13.73
C PHE A 716 13.25 -29.28 -12.93
N TYR A 717 12.23 -29.99 -13.44
CA TYR A 717 11.03 -30.28 -12.65
C TYR A 717 11.37 -31.04 -11.36
N THR A 718 12.47 -31.81 -11.36
CA THR A 718 12.92 -32.62 -10.22
C THR A 718 14.24 -32.16 -9.62
N SER A 719 15.17 -31.57 -10.41
CA SER A 719 16.51 -31.15 -9.94
C SER A 719 16.48 -30.46 -8.57
N ARG A 720 17.42 -30.81 -7.68
CA ARG A 720 17.46 -30.33 -6.29
C ARG A 720 16.11 -30.48 -5.56
N PRO A 721 15.55 -31.70 -5.46
CA PRO A 721 14.21 -31.90 -4.87
C PRO A 721 14.14 -31.47 -3.40
N SER A 722 15.26 -31.60 -2.66
CA SER A 722 15.37 -31.11 -1.28
C SER A 722 15.22 -29.59 -1.18
N LEU A 723 15.82 -28.83 -2.09
CA LEU A 723 15.66 -27.37 -2.14
C LEU A 723 14.19 -27.00 -2.43
N LYS A 724 13.56 -27.67 -3.40
CA LYS A 724 12.13 -27.49 -3.70
C LYS A 724 11.24 -27.76 -2.48
N GLN A 725 11.52 -28.83 -1.74
CA GLN A 725 10.80 -29.17 -0.51
C GLN A 725 10.97 -28.11 0.57
N VAL A 726 12.22 -27.67 0.80
CA VAL A 726 12.54 -26.64 1.81
C VAL A 726 11.88 -25.30 1.44
N ALA A 727 11.90 -24.91 0.17
CA ALA A 727 11.22 -23.69 -0.30
C ALA A 727 9.71 -23.72 0.02
N ARG A 728 9.03 -24.86 -0.16
CA ARG A 728 7.61 -25.02 0.21
C ARG A 728 7.36 -24.97 1.71
N GLN A 729 8.25 -25.57 2.50
CA GLN A 729 8.17 -25.49 3.96
C GLN A 729 8.38 -24.06 4.45
N ALA A 730 9.34 -23.33 3.88
CA ALA A 730 9.60 -21.94 4.21
C ALA A 730 8.42 -21.03 3.80
N ALA A 731 7.83 -21.22 2.60
CA ALA A 731 6.63 -20.50 2.19
C ALA A 731 5.43 -20.77 3.10
N THR A 732 5.30 -22.00 3.62
CA THR A 732 4.28 -22.36 4.61
C THR A 732 4.52 -21.61 5.93
N ILE A 733 5.76 -21.59 6.42
CA ILE A 733 6.14 -20.83 7.63
C ILE A 733 5.93 -19.33 7.42
N GLN A 734 6.26 -18.79 6.25
CA GLN A 734 5.97 -17.40 5.89
C GLN A 734 4.47 -17.13 6.01
N THR A 735 3.63 -17.97 5.39
CA THR A 735 2.17 -17.82 5.43
C THR A 735 1.62 -17.90 6.85
N ILE A 736 2.09 -18.87 7.65
CA ILE A 736 1.71 -19.01 9.07
C ILE A 736 2.14 -17.76 9.83
N GLY A 737 3.37 -17.29 9.66
CA GLY A 737 3.89 -16.09 10.31
C GLY A 737 3.10 -14.84 9.95
N GLU A 738 2.77 -14.65 8.66
CA GLU A 738 1.95 -13.53 8.21
C GLU A 738 0.52 -13.59 8.76
N GLN A 739 -0.09 -14.77 8.82
CA GLN A 739 -1.42 -14.96 9.43
C GLN A 739 -1.37 -14.69 10.93
N LEU A 740 -0.41 -15.29 11.64
CA LEU A 740 -0.24 -15.07 13.07
C LEU A 740 0.10 -13.62 13.39
N ASP A 741 0.87 -12.91 12.54
CA ASP A 741 1.15 -11.49 12.72
C ASP A 741 -0.12 -10.65 12.68
N VAL A 742 -1.14 -11.08 11.93
CA VAL A 742 -2.47 -10.46 11.93
C VAL A 742 -3.23 -10.76 13.23
N PHE A 743 -3.11 -11.97 13.78
CA PHE A 743 -3.89 -12.42 14.95
C PHE A 743 -3.24 -12.12 16.32
N ALA A 744 -1.92 -12.13 16.40
CA ALA A 744 -1.11 -11.99 17.62
C ALA A 744 0.15 -11.16 17.32
N PRO A 745 0.00 -9.87 16.95
CA PRO A 745 1.13 -9.03 16.58
C PRO A 745 2.10 -8.88 17.74
N ILE A 746 3.36 -9.26 17.52
CA ILE A 746 4.46 -9.02 18.46
C ILE A 746 5.38 -7.95 17.86
N ASP A 747 5.52 -6.82 18.57
CA ASP A 747 6.08 -5.56 18.07
C ASP A 747 7.52 -5.62 17.49
N SER A 748 8.30 -6.68 17.79
CA SER A 748 9.71 -6.80 17.39
C SER A 748 9.99 -7.74 16.21
N ALA A 749 8.96 -8.26 15.52
CA ALA A 749 9.14 -9.42 14.64
C ALA A 749 8.72 -9.27 13.17
N ALA A 750 8.12 -8.13 12.80
CA ALA A 750 7.79 -7.85 11.40
C ALA A 750 9.03 -7.94 10.49
N ASP A 751 10.21 -7.58 11.01
CA ASP A 751 11.47 -7.67 10.27
C ASP A 751 11.92 -9.12 10.04
N LEU A 752 11.57 -10.05 10.95
CA LEU A 752 11.88 -11.48 10.79
C LEU A 752 11.01 -12.12 9.69
N ILE A 753 9.72 -11.84 9.69
CA ILE A 753 8.81 -12.34 8.65
C ILE A 753 9.13 -11.69 7.30
N ASN A 754 9.48 -10.40 7.27
CA ASN A 754 9.94 -9.74 6.04
C ASN A 754 11.25 -10.35 5.51
N ALA A 755 12.20 -10.72 6.38
CA ALA A 755 13.42 -11.41 5.97
C ALA A 755 13.08 -12.76 5.31
N VAL A 756 12.20 -13.56 5.90
CA VAL A 756 11.72 -14.80 5.27
C VAL A 756 11.03 -14.53 3.94
N ARG A 757 10.18 -13.48 3.86
CA ARG A 757 9.49 -13.09 2.63
C ARG A 757 10.47 -12.74 1.51
N GLU A 758 11.53 -11.98 1.79
CA GLU A 758 12.58 -11.66 0.80
C GLU A 758 13.29 -12.95 0.34
N GLN A 759 13.65 -13.87 1.23
CA GLN A 759 14.34 -15.12 0.85
C GLN A 759 13.46 -16.11 0.10
N VAL A 760 12.20 -16.30 0.54
CA VAL A 760 11.22 -17.13 -0.18
C VAL A 760 10.94 -16.55 -1.57
N ALA A 761 10.84 -15.22 -1.69
CA ALA A 761 10.68 -14.56 -2.98
C ALA A 761 11.90 -14.76 -3.89
N THR A 762 13.12 -14.66 -3.37
CA THR A 762 14.37 -14.94 -4.10
C THR A 762 14.38 -16.36 -4.65
N LEU A 763 13.98 -17.34 -3.85
CA LEU A 763 13.93 -18.74 -4.28
C LEU A 763 13.00 -18.99 -5.46
N GLN A 764 12.05 -18.10 -5.77
CA GLN A 764 11.18 -18.31 -6.95
C GLN A 764 11.88 -18.02 -8.28
N HIS A 765 13.10 -17.46 -8.27
CA HIS A 765 13.89 -17.19 -9.49
C HIS A 765 14.08 -18.46 -10.31
N HIS A 766 14.17 -18.29 -11.63
CA HIS A 766 14.19 -19.38 -12.59
C HIS A 766 15.47 -20.21 -12.64
N ASP A 767 16.48 -19.87 -11.84
CA ASP A 767 17.61 -20.76 -11.53
C ASP A 767 17.66 -21.26 -10.08
N ALA A 768 16.81 -20.72 -9.20
CA ALA A 768 16.75 -21.13 -7.81
C ALA A 768 15.81 -22.33 -7.58
N ILE A 769 14.48 -22.14 -7.63
CA ILE A 769 13.52 -23.23 -7.38
C ILE A 769 13.64 -24.36 -8.43
N THR A 770 14.09 -24.03 -9.64
CA THR A 770 14.33 -24.96 -10.75
C THR A 770 15.50 -25.89 -10.46
N GLY A 771 16.47 -25.46 -9.66
CA GLY A 771 17.67 -26.21 -9.33
C GLY A 771 18.70 -26.25 -10.47
N THR A 772 18.83 -25.17 -11.24
CA THR A 772 19.75 -25.02 -12.39
C THR A 772 20.96 -24.14 -12.11
N GLU A 773 21.10 -23.65 -10.88
CA GLU A 773 22.24 -22.92 -10.33
C GLU A 773 23.44 -23.83 -10.00
N GLN A 774 24.62 -23.22 -9.87
CA GLN A 774 25.83 -23.90 -9.38
C GLN A 774 25.70 -24.27 -7.89
N GLN A 775 26.43 -25.31 -7.45
CA GLN A 775 26.30 -25.83 -6.08
C GLN A 775 26.53 -24.78 -5.00
N HIS A 776 27.55 -23.93 -5.13
CA HIS A 776 27.84 -22.89 -4.13
C HIS A 776 26.72 -21.83 -4.05
N VAL A 777 25.99 -21.60 -5.14
CA VAL A 777 24.82 -20.70 -5.17
C VAL A 777 23.63 -21.36 -4.46
N ALA A 778 23.42 -22.67 -4.69
CA ALA A 778 22.42 -23.43 -3.95
C ALA A 778 22.68 -23.41 -2.43
N ASP A 779 23.95 -23.54 -2.04
CA ASP A 779 24.38 -23.47 -0.65
C ASP A 779 24.15 -22.07 -0.05
N ASP A 780 24.41 -21.00 -0.82
CA ASP A 780 24.10 -19.61 -0.44
C ASP A 780 22.60 -19.39 -0.25
N TYR A 781 21.75 -19.86 -1.17
CA TYR A 781 20.29 -19.79 -1.00
C TYR A 781 19.82 -20.48 0.28
N LEU A 782 20.34 -21.67 0.56
CA LEU A 782 19.98 -22.42 1.77
C LEU A 782 20.50 -21.75 3.03
N SER A 783 21.71 -21.18 3.03
CA SER A 783 22.27 -20.44 4.16
C SER A 783 21.44 -19.20 4.47
N ASN A 784 21.17 -18.37 3.45
CA ASN A 784 20.38 -17.14 3.61
C ASN A 784 18.94 -17.44 4.05
N LEU A 785 18.33 -18.50 3.50
CA LEU A 785 17.01 -18.95 3.94
C LEU A 785 17.06 -19.44 5.38
N TYR A 786 18.05 -20.23 5.76
CA TYR A 786 18.19 -20.75 7.13
C TYR A 786 18.33 -19.62 8.16
N ASP A 787 19.18 -18.64 7.87
CA ASP A 787 19.41 -17.48 8.73
C ASP A 787 18.13 -16.63 8.91
N ALA A 788 17.28 -16.54 7.89
CA ALA A 788 15.96 -15.90 8.00
C ALA A 788 14.93 -16.78 8.71
N LEU A 789 14.92 -18.09 8.41
CA LEU A 789 13.86 -19.00 8.81
C LEU A 789 13.97 -19.43 10.28
N VAL A 790 15.17 -19.62 10.82
CA VAL A 790 15.36 -20.06 12.22
C VAL A 790 14.78 -19.04 13.21
N PRO A 791 15.14 -17.75 13.15
CA PRO A 791 14.53 -16.74 14.01
C PRO A 791 13.02 -16.64 13.82
N ALA A 792 12.53 -16.70 12.57
CA ALA A 792 11.11 -16.63 12.26
C ALA A 792 10.32 -17.83 12.82
N LYS A 793 10.88 -19.04 12.78
CA LYS A 793 10.24 -20.24 13.34
C LYS A 793 10.15 -20.18 14.87
N ILE A 794 11.22 -19.73 15.54
CA ILE A 794 11.19 -19.49 16.99
C ILE A 794 10.12 -18.45 17.31
N HIS A 795 10.02 -17.41 16.48
CA HIS A 795 9.02 -16.37 16.62
C HIS A 795 7.59 -16.92 16.48
N VAL A 796 7.29 -17.62 15.39
CA VAL A 796 6.00 -18.28 15.15
C VAL A 796 5.61 -19.20 16.30
N THR A 797 6.58 -19.97 16.83
CA THR A 797 6.33 -20.86 17.98
C THR A 797 5.89 -20.07 19.21
N ARG A 798 6.58 -18.97 19.53
CA ARG A 798 6.20 -18.07 20.65
C ARG A 798 4.83 -17.42 20.44
N MET A 799 4.48 -17.06 19.20
CA MET A 799 3.15 -16.53 18.90
C MET A 799 2.06 -17.57 19.16
N MET A 800 2.30 -18.81 18.73
CA MET A 800 1.37 -19.92 18.98
C MET A 800 1.25 -20.21 20.48
N GLU A 801 2.35 -20.23 21.24
CA GLU A 801 2.34 -20.38 22.71
C GLU A 801 1.55 -19.26 23.40
N ASN A 802 1.72 -18.01 22.97
CA ASN A 802 0.94 -16.89 23.51
C ASN A 802 -0.55 -17.03 23.21
N LEU A 803 -0.92 -17.50 22.02
CA LEU A 803 -2.31 -17.75 21.65
C LEU A 803 -2.92 -18.93 22.43
N THR A 804 -2.17 -19.98 22.73
CA THR A 804 -2.69 -21.12 23.50
C THR A 804 -2.75 -20.84 25.00
N LEU A 805 -1.77 -20.14 25.57
CA LEU A 805 -1.78 -19.75 26.98
C LEU A 805 -2.88 -18.72 27.29
N SER A 806 -3.18 -17.82 26.36
CA SER A 806 -4.31 -16.88 26.50
C SER A 806 -5.69 -17.55 26.33
N GLY A 807 -5.76 -18.75 25.74
CA GLY A 807 -6.98 -19.56 25.66
C GLY A 807 -7.26 -20.38 26.94
N LEU A 808 -6.23 -20.78 27.68
CA LEU A 808 -6.37 -21.53 28.93
C LEU A 808 -6.75 -20.62 30.11
N SER A 809 -6.35 -19.34 30.12
CA SER A 809 -6.75 -18.37 31.14
C SER A 809 -8.20 -17.87 31.02
N GLY A 810 -8.94 -18.29 29.98
CA GLY A 810 -10.38 -18.04 29.83
C GLY A 810 -11.26 -19.24 30.23
N LEU A 811 -10.66 -20.33 30.69
CA LEU A 811 -11.33 -21.55 31.17
C LEU A 811 -11.22 -21.76 32.70
N GLU A 812 -10.54 -20.86 33.42
CA GLU A 812 -10.63 -20.67 34.87
C GLU A 812 -11.45 -19.41 35.17
#